data_AF-A0A255T7A2-F1
#
_entry.id   AF-A0A255T7A2-F1
#
_cell.length_a   1.000
_cell.length_b   1.000
_cell.length_c   1.000
_cell.angle_alpha   90.00
_cell.angle_beta   90.00
_cell.angle_gamma   90.00
#
_symmetry.space_group_name_H-M   'P 1'
#
loop_
_entity.id
_entity.type
_entity.pdbx_description
1 polymer ?
#
loop_
_entity_poly.entity_id
_entity_poly.type
_entity_poly.pdbx_seq_one_letter_code
_entity_poly.pdbx_strand_id
1 'polypeptide(L)'
;MIQLKTLGTLCIMLVLSLAAKAGDVTAVWDFQNDLPAGIKTATAFEKSSGEVQSTVEGITMFVDATNGKLKGRDTDAQFNNGTIIRVPVKSTSDIVTVVSYPNYHNYNVGGTAADADEVNHKATTAEVAQGYVEIESTGSSYLYSIQVLQVSPLQEKCLYSTNFSEWGNYEKKAAAEETQVTWQTKYSHETLTFSIFNTQIGATNFNTGKFPNWEGGMLMAAKSADPYILTSTLASVTKVHFMHGATGSNRGWKLEAKGDGDQDWVVISESVANPATGCDVNVDVNRTNVQLRWKNLNASQNAYMMQIDIYGMVDMSLTPSLGELSVNGKTYAADDIFSEQNDGTMAATVEISKLETMISEANPLTGLTTNNGEITSTTYSKDNNGNGVVTLVVNANGADRTYVLTIVFKPDFTLTYYGVSGNVLGTQTVEKDAAISEFSCNYNEDIPTSSVFRGWYVKPDGGRRFATDDVVTSNLSLYALVTKDEALSNGTERYSYNLADQYFYAEDHEAFNPEGNGKFHDGTHGWVFSQGDKLNLLVGGHAYINLGLCRYSAGDITLYDAEGVALGTLAAQVDTDGQSGAFEYTGEATTLTLTFTGTTYLHYVTIINDINTDIKKNDTGYFIVKAGDADNLLATLEIANAQASDDVRTKIFVPNGTYDLGKTCLTKISGNNISLIGESMEGTIIVNAPDVANEGIGTTATILNTGKNTYLQDITLQNALDYYGSGAAGRAVCLQDKGANTICKNVRMLSYQDTYYSNANNAFYWETSEIHGTVDFICGGGDVFFNKCLLVGESRSATGKSGEVTLTAPYTDASNTFGYVFDGCTIENRAASFNFGRAWGGVPRLAFLNTIINQPNEIAAKRFTAAGMNVPADKFVEFNSMDADGNVVTPTTNVVKFTKDSKVNEMETVINAEQAAAYALDKVFPTWTPAALASQVTTANVTLTDNTLKWDAVNDAFAYAIICNGKIEAIVDASVTSYAVNDASASYAVRAANEMGGFGEAVATGTNTAINNIANTAEGKQIIHTIGGIRLNEANANGVYIINGQKIVK
;
A
#
# COMPACT_ATOMS: atom_id res chain seq x y z
N MET A 1 1.30 -54.49 59.08
CA MET A 1 2.01 -53.19 59.24
C MET A 1 3.20 -53.03 58.26
N ILE A 2 3.18 -53.69 57.10
CA ILE A 2 4.16 -53.49 56.00
C ILE A 2 3.41 -53.81 54.70
N GLN A 3 2.63 -52.88 54.15
CA GLN A 3 2.11 -52.90 52.76
C GLN A 3 1.47 -51.53 52.40
N LEU A 4 2.09 -50.43 52.85
CA LEU A 4 1.58 -49.06 52.60
C LEU A 4 2.63 -48.14 51.94
N LYS A 5 3.62 -48.70 51.22
CA LYS A 5 4.72 -47.91 50.63
C LYS A 5 5.01 -48.18 49.14
N THR A 6 4.12 -48.86 48.42
CA THR A 6 4.33 -49.19 47.00
C THR A 6 3.13 -48.85 46.10
N LEU A 7 2.39 -47.78 46.42
CA LEU A 7 1.36 -47.22 45.53
C LEU A 7 1.73 -45.85 44.91
N GLY A 8 2.81 -45.21 45.36
CA GLY A 8 3.16 -43.83 44.98
C GLY A 8 3.93 -43.65 43.67
N THR A 9 4.15 -44.72 42.89
CA THR A 9 5.07 -44.64 41.72
C THR A 9 4.46 -45.18 40.42
N LEU A 10 3.22 -45.67 40.45
CA LEU A 10 2.57 -46.23 39.24
C LEU A 10 1.62 -45.22 38.54
N CYS A 11 1.22 -44.13 39.22
CA CYS A 11 0.39 -43.08 38.60
C CYS A 11 1.17 -42.04 37.78
N ILE A 12 2.51 -42.06 37.79
CA ILE A 12 3.32 -41.06 37.06
C ILE A 12 3.70 -41.55 35.65
N MET A 13 3.69 -42.86 35.37
CA MET A 13 4.08 -43.39 34.06
C MET A 13 2.95 -43.50 33.02
N LEU A 14 1.68 -43.27 33.39
CA LEU A 14 0.59 -43.17 32.41
C LEU A 14 0.28 -41.72 31.97
N VAL A 15 1.11 -40.76 32.41
CA VAL A 15 1.05 -39.35 31.97
C VAL A 15 1.94 -39.12 30.73
N LEU A 16 2.75 -40.12 30.33
CA LEU A 16 3.75 -40.02 29.26
C LEU A 16 3.23 -40.28 27.83
N SER A 17 1.92 -40.26 27.60
CA SER A 17 1.36 -40.16 26.24
C SER A 17 0.13 -39.25 26.12
N LEU A 18 -0.13 -38.40 27.13
CA LEU A 18 -1.27 -37.47 27.15
C LEU A 18 -0.85 -36.00 27.32
N ALA A 19 0.42 -35.70 27.56
CA ALA A 19 0.93 -34.32 27.64
C ALA A 19 0.83 -33.54 26.31
N ALA A 20 0.51 -34.21 25.19
CA ALA A 20 0.19 -33.57 23.90
C ALA A 20 -1.33 -33.35 23.67
N LYS A 21 -2.19 -33.64 24.66
CA LYS A 21 -3.64 -33.37 24.63
C LYS A 21 -4.11 -32.84 26.00
N ALA A 22 -3.61 -31.68 26.41
CA ALA A 22 -4.19 -30.90 27.50
C ALA A 22 -5.41 -30.11 26.97
N GLY A 23 -6.50 -30.83 26.66
CA GLY A 23 -7.74 -30.24 26.19
C GLY A 23 -8.93 -31.07 26.65
N ASP A 24 -10.12 -30.49 26.57
CA ASP A 24 -11.35 -31.16 26.99
C ASP A 24 -11.53 -32.50 26.27
N VAL A 25 -12.01 -33.49 27.02
CA VAL A 25 -12.22 -34.85 26.51
C VAL A 25 -13.72 -35.13 26.44
N THR A 26 -14.23 -35.26 25.22
CA THR A 26 -15.64 -35.63 24.99
C THR A 26 -15.78 -37.12 24.77
N ALA A 27 -16.38 -37.83 25.73
CA ALA A 27 -16.73 -39.23 25.62
C ALA A 27 -18.23 -39.37 25.30
N VAL A 28 -18.53 -40.09 24.22
CA VAL A 28 -19.90 -40.21 23.67
C VAL A 28 -20.36 -41.67 23.67
N TRP A 29 -21.63 -41.86 24.02
CA TRP A 29 -22.44 -43.06 23.82
C TRP A 29 -23.66 -42.68 22.99
N ASP A 30 -23.52 -42.73 21.67
CA ASP A 30 -24.56 -42.38 20.71
C ASP A 30 -25.21 -43.66 20.15
N PHE A 31 -26.38 -43.95 20.70
CA PHE A 31 -27.19 -45.10 20.33
C PHE A 31 -27.90 -44.91 19.00
N GLN A 32 -28.14 -43.68 18.54
CA GLN A 32 -28.77 -43.43 17.26
C GLN A 32 -27.83 -43.84 16.12
N ASN A 33 -26.57 -43.40 16.20
CA ASN A 33 -25.57 -43.60 15.16
C ASN A 33 -24.68 -44.84 15.38
N ASP A 34 -24.95 -45.65 16.41
CA ASP A 34 -24.15 -46.81 16.81
C ASP A 34 -22.67 -46.44 17.05
N LEU A 35 -22.44 -45.42 17.89
CA LEU A 35 -21.12 -44.88 18.18
C LEU A 35 -20.85 -44.90 19.69
N PRO A 36 -19.77 -45.54 20.18
CA PRO A 36 -18.80 -46.35 19.44
C PRO A 36 -19.46 -47.54 18.72
N ALA A 37 -18.84 -47.96 17.61
CA ALA A 37 -19.35 -49.04 16.76
C ALA A 37 -19.73 -50.29 17.58
N GLY A 38 -20.97 -50.77 17.41
CA GLY A 38 -21.50 -51.92 18.12
C GLY A 38 -22.14 -51.62 19.49
N ILE A 39 -22.23 -50.35 19.92
CA ILE A 39 -22.85 -49.95 21.18
C ILE A 39 -24.31 -50.43 21.29
N LYS A 40 -25.07 -50.50 20.18
CA LYS A 40 -26.45 -51.02 20.18
C LYS A 40 -26.52 -52.47 20.66
N THR A 41 -25.50 -53.26 20.33
CA THR A 41 -25.38 -54.66 20.76
C THR A 41 -24.79 -54.75 22.17
N ALA A 42 -23.82 -53.90 22.49
CA ALA A 42 -23.19 -53.85 23.80
C ALA A 42 -24.16 -53.42 24.91
N THR A 43 -25.17 -52.61 24.57
CA THR A 43 -26.22 -52.16 25.49
C THR A 43 -27.45 -53.06 25.43
N ALA A 44 -27.28 -54.35 25.75
CA ALA A 44 -28.37 -55.33 25.84
C ALA A 44 -28.59 -55.80 27.29
N PHE A 45 -28.78 -54.85 28.21
CA PHE A 45 -28.93 -55.13 29.64
C PHE A 45 -30.40 -55.27 30.03
N GLU A 46 -30.75 -56.43 30.60
CA GLU A 46 -32.07 -56.72 31.18
C GLU A 46 -31.86 -57.71 32.32
N LYS A 47 -32.18 -57.30 33.56
CA LYS A 47 -31.87 -58.06 34.77
C LYS A 47 -30.36 -58.34 34.95
N SER A 48 -29.54 -57.47 34.39
CA SER A 48 -28.09 -57.51 34.44
C SER A 48 -27.52 -56.11 34.57
N SER A 49 -26.24 -56.01 34.92
CA SER A 49 -25.49 -54.77 34.96
C SER A 49 -24.13 -54.96 34.30
N GLY A 50 -23.48 -53.87 33.90
CA GLY A 50 -22.15 -53.91 33.29
C GLY A 50 -21.67 -52.56 32.80
N GLU A 51 -20.43 -52.55 32.33
CA GLU A 51 -19.79 -51.36 31.76
C GLU A 51 -19.99 -51.28 30.26
N VAL A 52 -20.10 -50.04 29.75
CA VAL A 52 -20.22 -49.75 28.33
C VAL A 52 -19.15 -48.74 27.94
N GLN A 53 -18.30 -49.12 27.00
CA GLN A 53 -17.23 -48.28 26.48
C GLN A 53 -17.80 -47.08 25.70
N SER A 54 -17.22 -45.90 25.89
CA SER A 54 -17.51 -44.71 25.07
C SER A 54 -16.64 -44.67 23.81
N THR A 55 -16.75 -43.60 23.03
CA THR A 55 -15.81 -43.25 21.97
C THR A 55 -14.37 -43.01 22.43
N VAL A 56 -14.13 -42.83 23.73
CA VAL A 56 -12.81 -42.60 24.32
C VAL A 56 -12.38 -43.81 25.12
N GLU A 57 -11.22 -44.38 24.78
CA GLU A 57 -10.62 -45.50 25.50
C GLU A 57 -10.40 -45.14 26.98
N GLY A 58 -10.83 -46.02 27.90
CA GLY A 58 -10.71 -45.81 29.35
C GLY A 58 -11.81 -44.96 30.00
N ILE A 59 -12.78 -44.43 29.24
CA ILE A 59 -14.00 -43.82 29.79
C ILE A 59 -15.19 -44.75 29.51
N THR A 60 -15.72 -45.37 30.58
CA THR A 60 -16.87 -46.27 30.55
C THR A 60 -18.02 -45.71 31.38
N MET A 61 -19.26 -45.88 30.91
CA MET A 61 -20.43 -45.70 31.76
C MET A 61 -20.80 -47.04 32.38
N PHE A 62 -21.33 -47.03 33.60
CA PHE A 62 -21.85 -48.22 34.24
C PHE A 62 -23.37 -48.24 34.17
N VAL A 63 -23.95 -49.33 33.66
CA VAL A 63 -25.39 -49.51 33.54
C VAL A 63 -25.85 -50.54 34.57
N ASP A 64 -26.74 -50.14 35.46
CA ASP A 64 -27.49 -51.03 36.35
C ASP A 64 -28.92 -51.19 35.84
N ALA A 65 -29.19 -52.28 35.14
CA ALA A 65 -30.52 -52.67 34.67
C ALA A 65 -31.04 -53.90 35.42
N THR A 66 -30.60 -54.15 36.65
CA THR A 66 -31.03 -55.32 37.45
C THR A 66 -32.54 -55.33 37.70
N ASN A 67 -33.14 -54.14 37.85
CA ASN A 67 -34.58 -53.94 38.03
C ASN A 67 -35.26 -53.30 36.81
N GLY A 68 -34.56 -53.19 35.69
CA GLY A 68 -34.99 -52.44 34.51
C GLY A 68 -34.46 -53.01 33.19
N LYS A 69 -34.27 -52.13 32.20
CA LYS A 69 -33.75 -52.46 30.87
C LYS A 69 -33.09 -51.25 30.22
N LEU A 70 -31.87 -51.45 29.71
CA LEU A 70 -31.26 -50.61 28.68
C LEU A 70 -31.01 -51.48 27.45
N LYS A 71 -31.71 -51.19 26.34
CA LYS A 71 -31.60 -51.96 25.09
C LYS A 71 -31.39 -51.07 23.87
N GLY A 72 -30.22 -51.14 23.26
CA GLY A 72 -29.95 -50.53 21.95
C GLY A 72 -30.86 -51.07 20.84
N ARG A 73 -31.31 -50.17 19.96
CA ARG A 73 -32.20 -50.41 18.82
C ARG A 73 -31.65 -49.69 17.59
N ASP A 74 -32.34 -49.82 16.45
CA ASP A 74 -31.92 -49.22 15.19
C ASP A 74 -31.74 -47.70 15.25
N THR A 75 -32.57 -47.00 16.04
CA THR A 75 -32.64 -45.53 16.08
C THR A 75 -32.37 -44.88 17.44
N ASP A 76 -32.29 -45.67 18.52
CA ASP A 76 -32.27 -45.20 19.92
C ASP A 76 -31.86 -46.35 20.87
N ALA A 77 -31.73 -46.06 22.16
CA ALA A 77 -31.73 -47.07 23.22
C ALA A 77 -33.00 -46.96 24.08
N GLN A 78 -33.72 -48.07 24.24
CA GLN A 78 -34.85 -48.15 25.16
C GLN A 78 -34.34 -48.16 26.60
N PHE A 79 -34.77 -47.19 27.41
CA PHE A 79 -34.38 -46.98 28.80
C PHE A 79 -35.63 -47.04 29.70
N ASN A 80 -35.81 -48.16 30.40
CA ASN A 80 -37.03 -48.43 31.18
C ASN A 80 -36.86 -48.20 32.68
N ASN A 81 -37.98 -47.98 33.36
CA ASN A 81 -38.06 -47.78 34.80
C ASN A 81 -37.25 -48.83 35.59
N GLY A 82 -36.55 -48.38 36.64
CA GLY A 82 -35.67 -49.22 37.44
C GLY A 82 -34.26 -49.42 36.86
N THR A 83 -33.90 -48.69 35.81
CA THR A 83 -32.54 -48.65 35.25
C THR A 83 -31.80 -47.40 35.72
N ILE A 84 -30.54 -47.54 36.13
CA ILE A 84 -29.66 -46.44 36.51
C ILE A 84 -28.41 -46.49 35.62
N ILE A 85 -28.00 -45.35 35.07
CA ILE A 85 -26.74 -45.20 34.33
C ILE A 85 -25.82 -44.27 35.13
N ARG A 86 -24.58 -44.67 35.35
CA ARG A 86 -23.55 -43.86 36.02
C ARG A 86 -22.53 -43.41 34.99
N VAL A 87 -22.47 -42.10 34.79
CA VAL A 87 -21.55 -41.46 33.84
C VAL A 87 -20.38 -40.87 34.61
N PRO A 88 -19.12 -41.25 34.31
CA PRO A 88 -17.97 -40.87 35.14
C PRO A 88 -17.63 -39.38 34.98
N VAL A 89 -17.50 -38.69 36.12
CA VAL A 89 -17.04 -37.29 36.20
C VAL A 89 -15.86 -37.18 37.16
N LYS A 90 -14.98 -36.23 36.89
CA LYS A 90 -13.71 -35.99 37.61
C LYS A 90 -13.59 -34.57 38.15
N SER A 91 -14.33 -33.62 37.59
CA SER A 91 -14.29 -32.20 37.96
C SER A 91 -15.70 -31.62 38.03
N THR A 92 -15.88 -30.58 38.85
CA THR A 92 -17.13 -29.80 38.89
C THR A 92 -17.36 -29.00 37.62
N SER A 93 -16.37 -28.99 36.73
CA SER A 93 -16.48 -28.41 35.39
C SER A 93 -17.00 -29.40 34.35
N ASP A 94 -17.07 -30.70 34.67
CA ASP A 94 -17.54 -31.71 33.73
C ASP A 94 -19.04 -31.57 33.46
N ILE A 95 -19.44 -31.80 32.21
CA ILE A 95 -20.84 -31.68 31.77
C ILE A 95 -21.30 -33.03 31.24
N VAL A 96 -22.40 -33.54 31.80
CA VAL A 96 -23.12 -34.71 31.28
C VAL A 96 -24.31 -34.24 30.46
N THR A 97 -24.31 -34.59 29.18
CA THR A 97 -25.40 -34.28 28.25
C THR A 97 -26.18 -35.54 27.95
N VAL A 98 -27.50 -35.50 28.10
CA VAL A 98 -28.41 -36.59 27.73
C VAL A 98 -29.36 -36.10 26.67
N VAL A 99 -29.37 -36.78 25.52
CA VAL A 99 -30.30 -36.50 24.42
C VAL A 99 -31.29 -37.65 24.33
N SER A 100 -32.56 -37.32 24.52
CA SER A 100 -33.68 -38.26 24.49
C SER A 100 -34.52 -38.12 23.22
N TYR A 101 -35.32 -39.14 22.93
CA TYR A 101 -36.34 -39.07 21.89
C TYR A 101 -37.38 -38.00 22.26
N PRO A 102 -37.87 -37.20 21.29
CA PRO A 102 -38.75 -36.07 21.58
C PRO A 102 -39.92 -36.39 22.51
N ASN A 103 -40.04 -35.64 23.61
CA ASN A 103 -41.06 -35.77 24.67
C ASN A 103 -41.01 -37.03 25.55
N TYR A 104 -39.88 -37.77 25.58
CA TYR A 104 -39.70 -38.92 26.47
C TYR A 104 -38.74 -38.62 27.62
N HIS A 105 -39.16 -37.71 28.51
CA HIS A 105 -38.35 -37.19 29.62
C HIS A 105 -38.55 -37.96 30.95
N ASN A 106 -38.89 -39.25 30.91
CA ASN A 106 -39.15 -40.04 32.14
C ASN A 106 -37.84 -40.52 32.79
N TYR A 107 -36.97 -39.58 33.13
CA TYR A 107 -35.70 -39.82 33.81
C TYR A 107 -35.23 -38.57 34.56
N ASN A 108 -34.33 -38.78 35.52
CA ASN A 108 -33.60 -37.73 36.21
C ASN A 108 -32.13 -37.76 35.79
N VAL A 109 -31.46 -36.60 35.78
CA VAL A 109 -30.01 -36.46 35.65
C VAL A 109 -29.50 -35.75 36.90
N GLY A 110 -28.60 -36.37 37.66
CA GLY A 110 -28.08 -35.82 38.92
C GLY A 110 -29.16 -35.49 39.95
N GLY A 111 -30.26 -36.26 39.96
CA GLY A 111 -31.43 -36.03 40.83
C GLY A 111 -32.41 -34.96 40.33
N THR A 112 -32.15 -34.29 39.21
CA THR A 112 -33.05 -33.31 38.59
C THR A 112 -33.87 -33.95 37.48
N ALA A 113 -35.19 -33.73 37.47
CA ALA A 113 -36.06 -34.27 36.41
C ALA A 113 -35.72 -33.66 35.05
N ALA A 114 -35.66 -34.49 34.01
CA ALA A 114 -35.52 -34.01 32.64
C ALA A 114 -36.78 -33.23 32.21
N ASP A 115 -36.58 -32.04 31.65
CA ASP A 115 -37.66 -31.14 31.21
C ASP A 115 -37.54 -30.74 29.72
N ALA A 116 -36.52 -31.24 29.03
CA ALA A 116 -36.24 -30.98 27.63
C ALA A 116 -35.66 -32.23 26.93
N ASP A 117 -35.70 -32.23 25.59
CA ASP A 117 -35.17 -33.33 24.78
C ASP A 117 -33.66 -33.49 24.93
N GLU A 118 -32.95 -32.40 25.20
CA GLU A 118 -31.54 -32.36 25.56
C GLU A 118 -31.38 -31.74 26.95
N VAL A 119 -30.75 -32.48 27.86
CA VAL A 119 -30.47 -32.05 29.24
C VAL A 119 -28.97 -31.97 29.43
N ASN A 120 -28.46 -30.81 29.82
CA ASN A 120 -27.07 -30.57 30.17
C ASN A 120 -26.94 -30.42 31.69
N HIS A 121 -26.22 -31.32 32.34
CA HIS A 121 -25.99 -31.32 33.78
C HIS A 121 -24.52 -31.11 34.11
N LYS A 122 -24.21 -30.00 34.80
CA LYS A 122 -22.86 -29.73 35.30
C LYS A 122 -22.64 -30.49 36.60
N ALA A 123 -21.54 -31.25 36.70
CA ALA A 123 -21.25 -32.08 37.85
C ALA A 123 -21.13 -31.25 39.15
N THR A 124 -21.76 -31.72 40.22
CA THR A 124 -21.66 -31.11 41.55
C THR A 124 -20.46 -31.64 42.33
N THR A 125 -20.04 -30.93 43.39
CA THR A 125 -18.95 -31.38 44.27
C THR A 125 -19.21 -32.77 44.87
N ALA A 126 -20.47 -33.09 45.19
CA ALA A 126 -20.85 -34.41 45.71
C ALA A 126 -20.71 -35.51 44.64
N GLU A 127 -21.12 -35.22 43.41
CA GLU A 127 -21.01 -36.13 42.26
C GLU A 127 -19.55 -36.39 41.86
N VAL A 128 -18.70 -35.38 41.95
CA VAL A 128 -17.25 -35.53 41.73
C VAL A 128 -16.62 -36.37 42.84
N ALA A 129 -17.01 -36.17 44.11
CA ALA A 129 -16.49 -36.96 45.22
C ALA A 129 -16.88 -38.46 45.13
N GLN A 130 -18.08 -38.77 44.61
CA GLN A 130 -18.49 -40.15 44.33
C GLN A 130 -17.97 -40.69 42.98
N GLY A 131 -17.55 -39.80 42.06
CA GLY A 131 -16.90 -40.11 40.79
C GLY A 131 -17.83 -40.27 39.58
N TYR A 132 -19.13 -39.95 39.70
CA TYR A 132 -20.11 -40.08 38.62
C TYR A 132 -21.37 -39.24 38.83
N VAL A 133 -22.06 -38.94 37.73
CA VAL A 133 -23.45 -38.43 37.70
C VAL A 133 -24.39 -39.60 37.43
N GLU A 134 -25.48 -39.71 38.18
CA GLU A 134 -26.51 -40.74 37.94
C GLU A 134 -27.60 -40.23 37.00
N ILE A 135 -27.97 -41.07 36.02
CA ILE A 135 -29.15 -40.92 35.19
C ILE A 135 -30.12 -42.02 35.59
N GLU A 136 -31.22 -41.65 36.22
CA GLU A 136 -32.19 -42.58 36.80
C GLU A 136 -33.47 -42.59 35.99
N SER A 137 -33.89 -43.76 35.50
CA SER A 137 -35.18 -43.89 34.82
C SER A 137 -36.33 -43.84 35.82
N THR A 138 -37.30 -42.95 35.61
CA THR A 138 -38.55 -42.83 36.40
C THR A 138 -39.76 -43.43 35.66
N GLY A 139 -39.59 -43.79 34.39
CA GLY A 139 -40.59 -44.38 33.50
C GLY A 139 -39.94 -44.82 32.18
N SER A 140 -40.70 -45.36 31.22
CA SER A 140 -40.13 -45.73 29.92
C SER A 140 -39.75 -44.50 29.10
N SER A 141 -38.48 -44.45 28.67
CA SER A 141 -37.88 -43.42 27.82
C SER A 141 -37.05 -44.06 26.70
N TYR A 142 -36.63 -43.24 25.73
CA TYR A 142 -35.73 -43.64 24.65
C TYR A 142 -34.63 -42.61 24.53
N LEU A 143 -33.37 -43.04 24.52
CA LEU A 143 -32.20 -42.16 24.48
C LEU A 143 -31.54 -42.23 23.10
N TYR A 144 -31.25 -41.08 22.51
CA TYR A 144 -30.41 -41.01 21.32
C TYR A 144 -28.93 -41.06 21.69
N SER A 145 -28.51 -40.28 22.68
CA SER A 145 -27.13 -40.27 23.12
C SER A 145 -26.97 -39.85 24.57
N ILE A 146 -25.84 -40.27 25.15
CA ILE A 146 -25.29 -39.74 26.38
C ILE A 146 -23.87 -39.28 26.08
N GLN A 147 -23.46 -38.15 26.62
CA GLN A 147 -22.13 -37.60 26.47
C GLN A 147 -21.62 -37.12 27.83
N VAL A 148 -20.32 -37.27 28.08
CA VAL A 148 -19.62 -36.51 29.12
C VAL A 148 -18.49 -35.72 28.49
N LEU A 149 -18.49 -34.43 28.75
CA LEU A 149 -17.36 -33.53 28.53
C LEU A 149 -16.55 -33.48 29.83
N GLN A 150 -15.39 -34.13 29.85
CA GLN A 150 -14.42 -33.96 30.93
C GLN A 150 -13.58 -32.73 30.64
N VAL A 151 -13.85 -31.63 31.33
CA VAL A 151 -13.20 -30.34 31.11
C VAL A 151 -11.82 -30.37 31.76
N SER A 152 -10.78 -30.03 30.99
CA SER A 152 -9.43 -30.01 31.52
C SER A 152 -9.28 -28.92 32.59
N PRO A 153 -8.79 -29.24 33.81
CA PRO A 153 -8.49 -28.21 34.79
C PRO A 153 -7.22 -27.41 34.44
N LEU A 154 -6.42 -27.92 33.49
CA LEU A 154 -5.27 -27.20 32.95
C LEU A 154 -5.73 -26.13 31.97
N GLN A 155 -5.38 -24.88 32.25
CA GLN A 155 -5.57 -23.75 31.35
C GLN A 155 -4.21 -23.12 30.99
N GLU A 156 -4.04 -22.69 29.74
CA GLU A 156 -2.88 -21.90 29.34
C GLU A 156 -3.00 -20.49 29.95
N LYS A 157 -1.98 -20.06 30.70
CA LYS A 157 -1.91 -18.72 31.28
C LYS A 157 -0.55 -18.07 30.99
N CYS A 158 -0.53 -16.74 30.95
CA CYS A 158 0.72 -15.98 30.94
C CYS A 158 1.33 -16.02 32.35
N LEU A 159 2.37 -16.83 32.52
CA LEU A 159 3.06 -17.06 33.80
C LEU A 159 3.94 -15.87 34.19
N TYR A 160 4.53 -15.19 33.20
CA TYR A 160 5.40 -14.06 33.46
C TYR A 160 5.43 -13.15 32.23
N SER A 161 5.39 -11.84 32.46
CA SER A 161 5.49 -10.81 31.42
C SER A 161 6.32 -9.67 31.97
N THR A 162 7.26 -9.17 31.18
CA THR A 162 8.13 -8.05 31.56
C THR A 162 8.51 -7.20 30.37
N ASN A 163 8.52 -5.88 30.57
CA ASN A 163 9.21 -4.91 29.71
C ASN A 163 10.48 -4.36 30.40
N PHE A 164 10.94 -5.05 31.45
CA PHE A 164 12.10 -4.78 32.29
C PHE A 164 12.05 -3.51 33.15
N SER A 165 10.97 -2.73 33.12
CA SER A 165 10.90 -1.47 33.90
C SER A 165 10.94 -1.70 35.41
N GLU A 166 10.44 -2.84 35.86
CA GLU A 166 10.44 -3.27 37.26
C GLU A 166 11.80 -3.82 37.74
N TRP A 167 12.79 -3.95 36.85
CA TRP A 167 14.10 -4.53 37.16
C TRP A 167 15.10 -3.54 37.76
N GLY A 168 14.65 -2.38 38.25
CA GLY A 168 15.50 -1.26 38.71
C GLY A 168 16.59 -1.65 39.72
N ASN A 169 16.27 -2.55 40.66
CA ASN A 169 17.23 -3.01 41.67
C ASN A 169 18.36 -3.89 41.10
N TYR A 170 18.23 -4.33 39.85
CA TYR A 170 19.17 -5.21 39.16
C TYR A 170 19.92 -4.49 38.02
N GLU A 171 19.75 -3.17 37.87
CA GLU A 171 20.45 -2.40 36.83
C GLU A 171 21.97 -2.59 36.92
N LYS A 172 22.55 -3.01 35.81
CA LYS A 172 23.96 -3.40 35.76
C LYS A 172 24.49 -3.38 34.34
N LYS A 173 25.72 -2.92 34.16
CA LYS A 173 26.43 -3.02 32.87
C LYS A 173 26.77 -4.49 32.57
N ALA A 174 26.90 -4.82 31.29
CA ALA A 174 27.35 -6.14 30.88
C ALA A 174 28.75 -6.46 31.43
N ALA A 175 28.90 -7.63 32.04
CA ALA A 175 30.14 -8.14 32.59
C ALA A 175 30.20 -9.68 32.47
N ALA A 176 31.40 -10.24 32.47
CA ALA A 176 31.64 -11.69 32.43
C ALA A 176 31.38 -12.36 33.80
N GLU A 177 30.23 -12.06 34.40
CA GLU A 177 29.72 -12.60 35.64
C GLU A 177 28.20 -12.79 35.52
N GLU A 178 27.67 -13.82 36.19
CA GLU A 178 26.24 -14.08 36.18
C GLU A 178 25.53 -13.20 37.22
N THR A 179 24.41 -12.61 36.82
CA THR A 179 23.49 -11.88 37.70
C THR A 179 22.16 -12.61 37.73
N GLN A 180 21.66 -12.93 38.93
CA GLN A 180 20.39 -13.63 39.12
C GLN A 180 19.28 -12.64 39.46
N VAL A 181 18.16 -12.75 38.76
CA VAL A 181 16.94 -11.96 38.99
C VAL A 181 15.79 -12.93 39.23
N THR A 182 15.14 -12.84 40.39
CA THR A 182 14.12 -13.82 40.81
C THR A 182 12.75 -13.18 40.96
N TRP A 183 11.74 -13.87 40.44
CA TRP A 183 10.33 -13.52 40.48
C TRP A 183 9.48 -14.72 40.88
N GLN A 184 8.22 -14.48 41.22
CA GLN A 184 7.19 -15.53 41.29
C GLN A 184 6.35 -15.46 40.02
N THR A 185 6.06 -16.62 39.42
CA THR A 185 5.15 -16.68 38.29
C THR A 185 3.72 -16.40 38.74
N LYS A 186 2.96 -15.77 37.86
CA LYS A 186 1.51 -15.70 37.93
C LYS A 186 0.91 -17.09 37.70
N TYR A 187 -0.19 -17.37 38.36
CA TYR A 187 -1.04 -18.55 38.32
C TYR A 187 -0.38 -19.83 38.84
N SER A 188 0.83 -20.17 38.41
CA SER A 188 1.55 -21.36 38.87
C SER A 188 2.30 -21.16 40.19
N HIS A 189 2.55 -19.91 40.59
CA HIS A 189 3.25 -19.54 41.83
C HIS A 189 4.60 -20.26 42.00
N GLU A 190 5.30 -20.50 40.88
CA GLU A 190 6.62 -21.08 40.81
C GLU A 190 7.69 -19.99 40.97
N THR A 191 8.84 -20.36 41.52
CA THR A 191 9.99 -19.46 41.56
C THR A 191 10.68 -19.43 40.20
N LEU A 192 10.61 -18.29 39.50
CA LEU A 192 11.29 -18.05 38.24
C LEU A 192 12.56 -17.24 38.47
N THR A 193 13.71 -17.81 38.16
CA THR A 193 15.01 -17.12 38.24
C THR A 193 15.59 -16.96 36.85
N PHE A 194 15.95 -15.73 36.49
CA PHE A 194 16.73 -15.40 35.30
C PHE A 194 18.22 -15.29 35.67
N SER A 195 19.03 -16.18 35.14
CA SER A 195 20.49 -16.13 35.13
C SER A 195 20.96 -15.36 33.90
N ILE A 196 21.49 -14.15 34.11
CA ILE A 196 21.92 -13.24 33.05
C ILE A 196 23.44 -13.12 33.03
N PHE A 197 24.05 -13.42 31.89
CA PHE A 197 25.50 -13.36 31.70
C PHE A 197 25.88 -12.46 30.53
N ASN A 198 26.89 -11.61 30.74
CA ASN A 198 27.45 -10.68 29.77
C ASN A 198 26.41 -9.86 28.98
N THR A 199 25.35 -9.46 29.69
CA THR A 199 24.21 -8.72 29.16
C THR A 199 23.92 -7.58 30.13
N GLN A 200 23.75 -6.36 29.62
CA GLN A 200 23.38 -5.19 30.41
C GLN A 200 21.91 -5.28 30.78
N ILE A 201 21.57 -4.92 32.01
CA ILE A 201 20.20 -4.79 32.53
C ILE A 201 19.93 -3.30 32.73
N GLY A 202 18.86 -2.78 32.12
CA GLY A 202 18.38 -1.41 32.33
C GLY A 202 16.87 -1.39 32.55
N ALA A 203 16.42 -0.69 33.58
CA ALA A 203 15.01 -0.48 33.88
C ALA A 203 14.39 0.69 33.10
N THR A 204 15.21 1.35 32.29
CA THR A 204 14.77 2.39 31.36
C THR A 204 15.43 2.16 30.00
N ASN A 205 14.88 2.82 28.98
CA ASN A 205 15.46 2.84 27.65
C ASN A 205 16.77 3.66 27.63
N PHE A 206 17.90 2.97 27.80
CA PHE A 206 19.23 3.59 27.74
C PHE A 206 19.73 3.84 26.31
N ASN A 207 18.90 3.63 25.27
CA ASN A 207 19.25 3.84 23.86
C ASN A 207 18.12 4.52 23.08
N THR A 208 17.61 5.64 23.62
CA THR A 208 16.54 6.44 23.03
C THR A 208 16.82 6.92 21.61
N GLY A 209 18.09 7.12 21.24
CA GLY A 209 18.47 7.49 19.87
C GLY A 209 18.21 6.40 18.83
N LYS A 210 18.11 5.12 19.24
CA LYS A 210 17.78 3.99 18.36
C LYS A 210 16.35 3.49 18.53
N PHE A 211 15.81 3.61 19.73
CA PHE A 211 14.45 3.18 20.05
C PHE A 211 13.66 4.36 20.64
N PRO A 212 13.40 5.44 19.87
CA PRO A 212 12.81 6.67 20.40
C PRO A 212 11.38 6.50 20.92
N ASN A 213 10.66 5.49 20.40
CA ASN A 213 9.26 5.23 20.74
C ASN A 213 9.09 4.13 21.80
N TRP A 214 10.19 3.60 22.37
CA TRP A 214 10.13 2.58 23.41
C TRP A 214 10.26 3.22 24.79
N GLU A 215 9.29 2.97 25.66
CA GLU A 215 9.19 3.59 26.99
C GLU A 215 9.58 2.66 28.14
N GLY A 216 9.76 1.36 27.87
CA GLY A 216 10.15 0.36 28.88
C GLY A 216 11.66 0.29 29.17
N GLY A 217 12.04 -0.62 30.06
CA GLY A 217 13.41 -1.09 30.23
C GLY A 217 13.90 -1.95 29.06
N MET A 218 15.13 -2.42 29.12
CA MET A 218 15.69 -3.34 28.12
C MET A 218 16.92 -4.09 28.62
N LEU A 219 17.18 -5.26 28.02
CA LEU A 219 18.43 -5.98 28.16
C LEU A 219 19.28 -5.81 26.90
N MET A 220 20.60 -5.70 27.03
CA MET A 220 21.51 -5.61 25.87
C MET A 220 22.64 -6.61 25.95
N ALA A 221 22.65 -7.59 25.03
CA ALA A 221 23.74 -8.55 24.91
C ALA A 221 25.02 -7.84 24.48
N ALA A 222 26.13 -8.04 25.21
CA ALA A 222 27.42 -7.49 24.81
C ALA A 222 27.99 -8.21 23.58
N LYS A 223 28.85 -7.49 22.85
CA LYS A 223 29.68 -8.05 21.76
C LYS A 223 30.72 -9.02 22.31
N SER A 224 30.30 -10.24 22.58
CA SER A 224 31.12 -11.29 23.17
C SER A 224 30.70 -12.66 22.69
N ALA A 225 31.54 -13.67 22.93
CA ALA A 225 31.33 -15.01 22.43
C ALA A 225 30.06 -15.71 22.96
N ASP A 226 29.61 -15.40 24.18
CA ASP A 226 28.56 -16.18 24.83
C ASP A 226 27.66 -15.41 25.82
N PRO A 227 27.07 -14.25 25.46
CA PRO A 227 26.06 -13.61 26.31
C PRO A 227 24.77 -14.44 26.30
N TYR A 228 24.14 -14.62 27.46
CA TYR A 228 22.90 -15.38 27.57
C TYR A 228 21.95 -14.85 28.65
N ILE A 229 20.68 -15.23 28.49
CA ILE A 229 19.64 -15.16 29.51
C ILE A 229 19.10 -16.59 29.66
N LEU A 230 19.12 -17.14 30.87
CA LEU A 230 18.70 -18.51 31.17
C LEU A 230 17.64 -18.50 32.27
N THR A 231 16.56 -19.25 32.13
CA THR A 231 15.57 -19.40 33.19
C THR A 231 15.85 -20.61 34.09
N SER A 232 15.36 -20.58 35.33
CA SER A 232 15.09 -21.80 36.11
C SER A 232 14.08 -22.69 35.38
N THR A 233 13.97 -23.94 35.82
CA THR A 233 12.99 -24.88 35.27
C THR A 233 11.58 -24.46 35.67
N LEU A 234 10.67 -24.40 34.69
CA LEU A 234 9.23 -24.21 34.86
C LEU A 234 8.51 -25.53 34.57
N ALA A 235 7.45 -25.84 35.32
CA ALA A 235 6.70 -27.09 35.16
C ALA A 235 6.10 -27.25 33.75
N SER A 236 5.66 -26.16 33.12
CA SER A 236 5.12 -26.14 31.76
C SER A 236 5.47 -24.83 31.06
N VAL A 237 5.91 -24.91 29.80
CA VAL A 237 5.97 -23.77 28.89
C VAL A 237 5.34 -24.18 27.57
N THR A 238 4.24 -23.53 27.22
CA THR A 238 3.50 -23.77 25.99
C THR A 238 3.94 -22.82 24.89
N LYS A 239 4.13 -21.54 25.22
CA LYS A 239 4.44 -20.47 24.27
C LYS A 239 5.34 -19.43 24.90
N VAL A 240 6.19 -18.82 24.07
CA VAL A 240 7.00 -17.67 24.44
C VAL A 240 6.77 -16.57 23.42
N HIS A 241 6.50 -15.36 23.92
CA HIS A 241 6.58 -14.15 23.14
C HIS A 241 7.79 -13.34 23.62
N PHE A 242 8.54 -12.75 22.70
CA PHE A 242 9.53 -11.73 23.06
C PHE A 242 9.66 -10.69 21.96
N MET A 243 9.83 -9.43 22.36
CA MET A 243 10.15 -8.33 21.45
C MET A 243 11.64 -8.03 21.53
N HIS A 244 12.30 -7.94 20.39
CA HIS A 244 13.71 -7.56 20.33
C HIS A 244 14.04 -6.53 19.24
N GLY A 245 15.13 -5.80 19.46
CA GLY A 245 15.63 -4.75 18.57
C GLY A 245 17.11 -4.95 18.21
N ALA A 246 17.55 -4.24 17.17
CA ALA A 246 18.91 -4.27 16.66
C ALA A 246 19.33 -2.92 16.05
N THR A 247 20.63 -2.78 15.81
CA THR A 247 21.22 -1.59 15.14
C THR A 247 21.57 -1.84 13.67
N GLY A 248 21.14 -2.97 13.10
CA GLY A 248 21.38 -3.36 11.70
C GLY A 248 20.82 -4.74 11.40
N SER A 249 20.82 -5.13 10.12
CA SER A 249 20.26 -6.39 9.63
C SER A 249 20.99 -7.63 10.16
N ASN A 250 20.28 -8.77 10.23
CA ASN A 250 20.80 -10.09 10.65
C ASN A 250 21.33 -10.15 12.09
N ARG A 251 20.63 -9.51 13.03
CA ARG A 251 20.99 -9.42 14.46
C ARG A 251 19.73 -9.68 15.30
N GLY A 252 19.92 -10.06 16.56
CA GLY A 252 18.82 -10.32 17.49
C GLY A 252 19.15 -11.41 18.48
N TRP A 253 18.10 -12.00 19.05
CA TRP A 253 18.19 -13.07 20.04
C TRP A 253 17.67 -14.38 19.45
N LYS A 254 18.45 -15.44 19.65
CA LYS A 254 18.06 -16.83 19.44
C LYS A 254 17.39 -17.34 20.71
N LEU A 255 16.27 -18.04 20.60
CA LEU A 255 15.63 -18.75 21.70
C LEU A 255 15.84 -20.26 21.57
N GLU A 256 16.24 -20.89 22.67
CA GLU A 256 16.36 -22.34 22.84
C GLU A 256 15.55 -22.79 24.06
N ALA A 257 15.04 -24.02 24.04
CA ALA A 257 14.35 -24.64 25.16
C ALA A 257 14.92 -26.03 25.43
N LYS A 258 14.82 -26.49 26.68
CA LYS A 258 15.13 -27.86 27.08
C LYS A 258 14.09 -28.34 28.08
N GLY A 259 13.30 -29.35 27.72
CA GLY A 259 12.27 -29.95 28.57
C GLY A 259 12.37 -31.46 28.67
N ASP A 260 11.31 -32.10 29.17
CA ASP A 260 11.19 -33.55 29.21
C ASP A 260 11.34 -34.18 27.82
N GLY A 261 12.13 -35.25 27.72
CA GLY A 261 12.39 -35.96 26.47
C GLY A 261 13.52 -35.38 25.60
N ASP A 262 13.96 -34.15 25.88
CA ASP A 262 15.06 -33.52 25.14
C ASP A 262 16.44 -33.97 25.70
N GLN A 263 17.29 -34.51 24.83
CA GLN A 263 18.68 -34.87 25.22
C GLN A 263 19.59 -33.65 25.34
N ASP A 264 19.35 -32.61 24.53
CA ASP A 264 20.10 -31.35 24.51
C ASP A 264 19.17 -30.16 24.19
N TRP A 265 19.71 -28.93 24.19
CA TRP A 265 18.97 -27.71 23.86
C TRP A 265 18.39 -27.76 22.45
N VAL A 266 17.10 -27.45 22.33
CA VAL A 266 16.38 -27.36 21.06
C VAL A 266 16.17 -25.91 20.69
N VAL A 267 16.57 -25.53 19.48
CA VAL A 267 16.34 -24.19 18.93
C VAL A 267 14.84 -24.01 18.65
N ILE A 268 14.25 -22.99 19.24
CA ILE A 268 12.83 -22.63 19.06
C ILE A 268 12.69 -21.47 18.09
N SER A 269 13.61 -20.49 18.12
CA SER A 269 13.60 -19.35 17.19
C SER A 269 15.01 -18.84 16.90
N GLU A 270 15.26 -18.53 15.63
CA GLU A 270 16.44 -17.78 15.14
C GLU A 270 16.02 -16.52 14.36
N SER A 271 14.80 -16.03 14.57
CA SER A 271 14.29 -14.82 13.92
C SER A 271 15.20 -13.63 14.21
N VAL A 272 15.54 -12.88 13.17
CA VAL A 272 16.31 -11.64 13.29
C VAL A 272 15.36 -10.48 13.59
N ALA A 273 15.84 -9.44 14.28
CA ALA A 273 15.04 -8.26 14.59
C ALA A 273 14.76 -7.46 13.31
N ASN A 274 13.60 -7.70 12.69
CA ASN A 274 13.14 -7.02 11.48
C ASN A 274 11.65 -6.65 11.61
N PRO A 275 11.30 -5.36 11.73
CA PRO A 275 12.19 -4.20 11.62
C PRO A 275 13.17 -4.09 12.80
N ALA A 276 14.34 -3.49 12.55
CA ALA A 276 15.41 -3.39 13.55
C ALA A 276 15.02 -2.53 14.76
N THR A 277 14.02 -1.67 14.61
CA THR A 277 13.48 -0.80 15.69
C THR A 277 12.66 -1.55 16.73
N GLY A 278 12.32 -2.81 16.49
CA GLY A 278 11.49 -3.64 17.37
C GLY A 278 10.74 -4.67 16.53
N CYS A 279 10.85 -5.95 16.88
CA CYS A 279 10.22 -7.06 16.18
C CYS A 279 9.72 -8.08 17.20
N ASP A 280 8.44 -8.43 17.09
CA ASP A 280 7.79 -9.44 17.91
C ASP A 280 8.11 -10.86 17.40
N VAL A 281 8.45 -11.74 18.34
CA VAL A 281 8.68 -13.17 18.07
C VAL A 281 7.73 -13.97 18.93
N ASN A 282 6.78 -14.64 18.29
CA ASN A 282 5.81 -15.53 18.92
C ASN A 282 6.12 -16.97 18.52
N VAL A 283 6.39 -17.84 19.49
CA VAL A 283 6.76 -19.23 19.21
C VAL A 283 6.20 -20.22 20.22
N ASP A 284 5.79 -21.37 19.69
CA ASP A 284 5.33 -22.49 20.48
C ASP A 284 6.52 -23.30 21.02
N VAL A 285 6.48 -23.60 22.32
CA VAL A 285 7.45 -24.42 23.04
C VAL A 285 6.86 -25.79 23.38
N ASN A 286 5.62 -25.84 23.88
CA ASN A 286 4.85 -27.05 24.18
C ASN A 286 5.62 -28.18 24.88
N ARG A 287 6.27 -27.85 26.01
CA ARG A 287 7.06 -28.81 26.81
C ARG A 287 6.72 -28.72 28.30
N THR A 288 7.07 -29.78 29.04
CA THR A 288 7.06 -29.84 30.51
C THR A 288 8.49 -29.83 31.07
N ASN A 289 8.64 -29.39 32.32
CA ASN A 289 9.94 -29.24 33.01
C ASN A 289 10.98 -28.48 32.18
N VAL A 290 10.61 -27.28 31.73
CA VAL A 290 11.31 -26.53 30.69
C VAL A 290 12.26 -25.49 31.27
N GLN A 291 13.48 -25.43 30.75
CA GLN A 291 14.34 -24.24 30.84
C GLN A 291 14.38 -23.53 29.49
N LEU A 292 14.37 -22.20 29.51
CA LEU A 292 14.52 -21.34 28.33
C LEU A 292 15.88 -20.66 28.35
N ARG A 293 16.51 -20.56 27.18
CA ARG A 293 17.79 -19.88 27.01
C ARG A 293 17.76 -18.98 25.79
N TRP A 294 18.00 -17.68 26.00
CA TRP A 294 18.26 -16.74 24.91
C TRP A 294 19.75 -16.53 24.73
N LYS A 295 20.21 -16.53 23.47
CA LYS A 295 21.60 -16.26 23.09
C LYS A 295 21.65 -15.18 22.01
N ASN A 296 22.74 -14.43 21.96
CA ASN A 296 22.96 -13.48 20.88
C ASN A 296 23.19 -14.20 19.54
N LEU A 297 22.42 -13.85 18.50
CA LEU A 297 22.60 -14.40 17.15
C LEU A 297 23.94 -14.02 16.54
N ASN A 298 24.53 -12.89 16.95
CA ASN A 298 25.79 -12.41 16.43
C ASN A 298 26.68 -11.88 17.56
N ALA A 299 27.63 -12.70 17.99
CA ALA A 299 28.62 -12.40 19.02
C ALA A 299 29.44 -11.11 18.78
N SER A 300 29.50 -10.60 17.54
CA SER A 300 30.22 -9.36 17.22
C SER A 300 29.36 -8.10 17.34
N GLN A 301 28.07 -8.24 17.65
CA GLN A 301 27.10 -7.13 17.65
C GLN A 301 26.27 -7.13 18.92
N ASN A 302 25.69 -5.97 19.25
CA ASN A 302 24.72 -5.89 20.33
C ASN A 302 23.35 -6.37 19.84
N ALA A 303 22.60 -7.03 20.72
CA ALA A 303 21.18 -7.34 20.55
C ALA A 303 20.39 -6.79 21.74
N TYR A 304 19.19 -6.29 21.51
CA TYR A 304 18.39 -5.61 22.53
C TYR A 304 17.11 -6.41 22.79
N MET A 305 16.90 -6.91 24.00
CA MET A 305 15.65 -7.52 24.42
C MET A 305 14.77 -6.44 25.04
N MET A 306 13.54 -6.31 24.56
CA MET A 306 12.61 -5.24 24.95
C MET A 306 11.44 -5.80 25.77
N GLN A 307 10.97 -7.01 25.45
CA GLN A 307 9.90 -7.67 26.19
C GLN A 307 10.09 -9.18 26.22
N ILE A 308 9.67 -9.85 27.30
CA ILE A 308 9.53 -11.31 27.39
C ILE A 308 8.19 -11.64 28.04
N ASP A 309 7.42 -12.51 27.40
CA ASP A 309 6.23 -13.14 27.95
C ASP A 309 6.35 -14.67 27.85
N ILE A 310 6.05 -15.37 28.94
CA ILE A 310 6.15 -16.83 29.07
C ILE A 310 4.77 -17.36 29.42
N TYR A 311 4.28 -18.30 28.62
CA TYR A 311 2.98 -18.96 28.81
C TYR A 311 3.19 -20.42 29.15
N GLY A 312 2.31 -20.98 29.99
CA GLY A 312 2.32 -22.39 30.35
C GLY A 312 0.97 -22.88 30.84
N MET A 313 0.81 -24.21 30.91
CA MET A 313 -0.40 -24.83 31.43
C MET A 313 -0.39 -24.81 32.97
N VAL A 314 -1.48 -24.33 33.56
CA VAL A 314 -1.68 -24.25 35.02
C VAL A 314 -2.96 -24.98 35.40
N ASP A 315 -2.89 -25.81 36.44
CA ASP A 315 -4.07 -26.45 37.01
C ASP A 315 -4.87 -25.45 37.85
N MET A 316 -5.89 -24.87 37.23
CA MET A 316 -6.72 -23.84 37.86
C MET A 316 -7.66 -24.42 38.93
N SER A 317 -7.87 -25.75 38.97
CA SER A 317 -8.74 -26.38 39.97
C SER A 317 -8.18 -26.32 41.40
N LEU A 318 -6.86 -26.12 41.52
CA LEU A 318 -6.17 -26.07 42.81
C LEU A 318 -6.33 -24.73 43.53
N THR A 319 -6.84 -23.70 42.85
CA THR A 319 -6.92 -22.33 43.36
C THR A 319 -8.35 -21.80 43.31
N PRO A 320 -8.78 -20.93 44.26
CA PRO A 320 -10.14 -20.38 44.24
C PRO A 320 -10.42 -19.58 42.96
N SER A 321 -11.53 -19.89 42.28
CA SER A 321 -11.84 -19.38 40.95
C SER A 321 -13.25 -18.81 40.85
N LEU A 322 -13.33 -17.54 40.46
CA LEU A 322 -14.59 -16.92 40.04
C LEU A 322 -15.00 -17.51 38.68
N GLY A 323 -16.30 -17.68 38.46
CA GLY A 323 -16.87 -18.20 37.21
C GLY A 323 -17.28 -17.06 36.31
N GLU A 324 -18.53 -16.61 36.44
CA GLU A 324 -19.12 -15.52 35.65
C GLU A 324 -19.56 -14.36 36.55
N LEU A 325 -19.68 -13.19 35.94
CA LEU A 325 -20.33 -12.01 36.53
C LEU A 325 -21.01 -11.18 35.45
N SER A 326 -22.04 -10.43 35.82
CA SER A 326 -22.73 -9.51 34.90
C SER A 326 -22.63 -8.07 35.38
N VAL A 327 -22.23 -7.17 34.48
CA VAL A 327 -22.21 -5.71 34.66
C VAL A 327 -23.34 -5.14 33.82
N ASN A 328 -24.33 -4.50 34.47
CA ASN A 328 -25.51 -3.91 33.80
C ASN A 328 -26.21 -4.85 32.80
N GLY A 329 -26.30 -6.15 33.14
CA GLY A 329 -26.96 -7.17 32.32
C GLY A 329 -26.08 -7.80 31.24
N LYS A 330 -24.86 -7.31 31.00
CA LYS A 330 -23.87 -7.96 30.14
C LYS A 330 -23.01 -8.92 30.95
N THR A 331 -23.01 -10.20 30.59
CA THR A 331 -22.24 -11.26 31.25
C THR A 331 -20.81 -11.34 30.73
N TYR A 332 -19.88 -11.58 31.64
CA TYR A 332 -18.46 -11.77 31.41
C TYR A 332 -18.00 -13.05 32.13
N ALA A 333 -17.25 -13.90 31.44
CA ALA A 333 -16.48 -14.94 32.12
C ALA A 333 -15.29 -14.28 32.82
N ALA A 334 -15.09 -14.60 34.10
CA ALA A 334 -14.02 -14.01 34.90
C ALA A 334 -12.64 -14.33 34.31
N ASP A 335 -12.47 -15.53 33.75
CA ASP A 335 -11.24 -15.96 33.10
C ASP A 335 -10.83 -15.11 31.89
N ASP A 336 -11.79 -14.42 31.25
CA ASP A 336 -11.54 -13.59 30.07
C ASP A 336 -11.12 -12.16 30.42
N ILE A 337 -11.59 -11.64 31.57
CA ILE A 337 -11.41 -10.22 31.92
C ILE A 337 -10.45 -9.99 33.08
N PHE A 338 -10.22 -11.00 33.94
CA PHE A 338 -9.31 -10.86 35.07
C PHE A 338 -7.92 -11.41 34.76
N SER A 339 -6.92 -10.66 35.22
CA SER A 339 -5.54 -11.10 35.23
C SER A 339 -4.94 -11.02 36.63
N GLU A 340 -4.06 -11.96 36.96
CA GLU A 340 -3.38 -11.93 38.25
C GLU A 340 -2.34 -10.81 38.29
N GLN A 341 -2.33 -10.07 39.38
CA GLN A 341 -1.40 -9.01 39.71
C GLN A 341 -0.26 -9.54 40.58
N ASN A 342 0.82 -8.77 40.71
CA ASN A 342 2.02 -9.21 41.44
C ASN A 342 1.79 -9.47 42.94
N ASP A 343 0.70 -8.93 43.51
CA ASP A 343 0.29 -9.17 44.90
C ASP A 343 -0.65 -10.39 45.06
N GLY A 344 -0.93 -11.11 43.96
CA GLY A 344 -1.81 -12.27 43.92
C GLY A 344 -3.30 -11.95 43.78
N THR A 345 -3.67 -10.67 43.68
CA THR A 345 -5.05 -10.27 43.39
C THR A 345 -5.37 -10.47 41.91
N MET A 346 -6.62 -10.80 41.61
CA MET A 346 -7.14 -10.85 40.24
C MET A 346 -7.75 -9.49 39.92
N ALA A 347 -7.25 -8.76 38.94
CA ALA A 347 -7.79 -7.44 38.59
C ALA A 347 -8.33 -7.39 37.16
N ALA A 348 -9.41 -6.65 36.98
CA ALA A 348 -10.07 -6.40 35.69
C ALA A 348 -10.58 -4.96 35.63
N THR A 349 -10.71 -4.42 34.41
CA THR A 349 -11.43 -3.17 34.15
C THR A 349 -12.50 -3.40 33.09
N VAL A 350 -13.72 -2.93 33.35
CA VAL A 350 -14.81 -2.95 32.37
C VAL A 350 -15.27 -1.52 32.11
N GLU A 351 -15.34 -1.15 30.83
CA GLU A 351 -15.89 0.12 30.40
C GLU A 351 -17.40 0.01 30.18
N ILE A 352 -18.17 0.95 30.74
CA ILE A 352 -19.61 1.08 30.53
C ILE A 352 -19.93 2.40 29.84
N SER A 353 -21.05 2.46 29.11
CA SER A 353 -21.51 3.73 28.53
C SER A 353 -21.92 4.69 29.64
N LYS A 354 -21.75 6.00 29.40
CA LYS A 354 -22.25 7.07 30.27
C LYS A 354 -23.77 7.10 30.39
N LEU A 355 -24.50 6.40 29.51
CA LEU A 355 -25.95 6.19 29.63
C LEU A 355 -26.30 5.10 30.65
N GLU A 356 -25.34 4.25 31.02
CA GLU A 356 -25.54 3.18 31.99
C GLU A 356 -25.25 3.67 33.42
N THR A 357 -25.82 2.97 34.40
CA THR A 357 -25.60 3.33 35.82
C THR A 357 -24.31 2.68 36.32
N MET A 358 -23.48 3.44 37.04
CA MET A 358 -22.25 2.93 37.66
C MET A 358 -22.56 1.80 38.66
N ILE A 359 -21.75 0.73 38.67
CA ILE A 359 -21.90 -0.36 39.64
C ILE A 359 -21.60 0.15 41.05
N SER A 360 -22.48 -0.19 41.99
CA SER A 360 -22.40 0.21 43.40
C SER A 360 -23.26 -0.70 44.26
N GLU A 361 -23.31 -0.50 45.57
CA GLU A 361 -24.22 -1.24 46.45
C GLU A 361 -25.71 -1.06 46.05
N ALA A 362 -26.08 0.10 45.49
CA ALA A 362 -27.43 0.37 45.01
C ALA A 362 -27.71 -0.17 43.58
N ASN A 363 -26.67 -0.48 42.82
CA ASN A 363 -26.72 -1.11 41.50
C ASN A 363 -25.65 -2.22 41.44
N PRO A 364 -25.85 -3.35 42.14
CA PRO A 364 -24.82 -4.36 42.35
C PRO A 364 -24.55 -5.19 41.09
N LEU A 365 -23.43 -5.94 41.11
CA LEU A 365 -23.20 -6.98 40.11
C LEU A 365 -24.28 -8.06 40.22
N THR A 366 -24.63 -8.68 39.09
CA THR A 366 -25.53 -9.82 39.02
C THR A 366 -24.82 -11.02 38.39
N GLY A 367 -25.46 -12.20 38.34
CA GLY A 367 -24.91 -13.37 37.65
C GLY A 367 -23.61 -13.93 38.23
N LEU A 368 -23.30 -13.64 39.50
CA LEU A 368 -22.07 -14.10 40.16
C LEU A 368 -22.08 -15.63 40.34
N THR A 369 -21.10 -16.31 39.73
CA THR A 369 -20.88 -17.75 39.91
C THR A 369 -19.41 -18.04 40.22
N THR A 370 -19.11 -19.25 40.71
CA THR A 370 -17.74 -19.73 40.95
C THR A 370 -17.48 -20.98 40.11
N ASN A 371 -16.25 -21.13 39.62
CA ASN A 371 -15.80 -22.37 38.98
C ASN A 371 -15.45 -23.42 40.05
N ASN A 372 -14.92 -22.98 41.19
CA ASN A 372 -14.75 -23.78 42.40
C ASN A 372 -14.84 -22.87 43.66
N GLY A 373 -15.15 -23.46 44.81
CA GLY A 373 -15.30 -22.72 46.06
C GLY A 373 -16.55 -21.85 46.14
N GLU A 374 -16.58 -20.96 47.13
CA GLU A 374 -17.71 -20.10 47.46
C GLU A 374 -17.28 -18.63 47.62
N ILE A 375 -18.15 -17.70 47.22
CA ILE A 375 -17.93 -16.26 47.44
C ILE A 375 -18.22 -15.95 48.91
N THR A 376 -17.21 -15.51 49.65
CA THR A 376 -17.31 -15.20 51.08
C THR A 376 -17.50 -13.72 51.38
N SER A 377 -17.15 -12.85 50.43
CA SER A 377 -17.31 -11.39 50.56
C SER A 377 -17.49 -10.71 49.22
N THR A 378 -18.36 -9.69 49.17
CA THR A 378 -18.50 -8.74 48.06
C THR A 378 -18.60 -7.34 48.65
N THR A 379 -17.69 -6.45 48.29
CA THR A 379 -17.69 -5.07 48.76
C THR A 379 -17.65 -4.09 47.60
N TYR A 380 -18.34 -2.97 47.75
CA TYR A 380 -18.46 -1.92 46.75
C TYR A 380 -17.81 -0.64 47.28
N SER A 381 -16.95 -0.05 46.47
CA SER A 381 -16.26 1.19 46.81
C SER A 381 -16.08 2.05 45.56
N LYS A 382 -15.42 3.20 45.73
CA LYS A 382 -15.00 4.05 44.61
C LYS A 382 -13.51 4.29 44.67
N ASP A 383 -12.86 4.34 43.53
CA ASP A 383 -11.47 4.79 43.44
C ASP A 383 -11.36 6.32 43.59
N ASN A 384 -10.14 6.84 43.53
CA ASN A 384 -9.87 8.28 43.62
C ASN A 384 -10.46 9.11 42.47
N ASN A 385 -10.86 8.46 41.37
CA ASN A 385 -11.46 9.09 40.19
C ASN A 385 -12.99 8.96 40.20
N GLY A 386 -13.58 8.33 41.23
CA GLY A 386 -15.01 8.10 41.36
C GLY A 386 -15.55 6.89 40.60
N ASN A 387 -14.67 6.06 40.02
CA ASN A 387 -15.02 4.82 39.33
C ASN A 387 -15.52 3.77 40.31
N GLY A 388 -16.47 2.93 39.90
CA GLY A 388 -16.97 1.85 40.75
C GLY A 388 -15.92 0.76 40.92
N VAL A 389 -15.62 0.36 42.16
CA VAL A 389 -14.68 -0.74 42.44
C VAL A 389 -15.41 -1.81 43.23
N VAL A 390 -15.44 -3.03 42.69
CA VAL A 390 -16.02 -4.20 43.34
C VAL A 390 -14.91 -5.15 43.76
N THR A 391 -14.84 -5.48 45.05
CA THR A 391 -13.90 -6.48 45.58
C THR A 391 -14.66 -7.71 46.04
N LEU A 392 -14.36 -8.85 45.42
CA LEU A 392 -14.92 -10.16 45.69
C LEU A 392 -13.85 -11.05 46.34
N VAL A 393 -14.23 -11.88 47.30
CA VAL A 393 -13.34 -12.90 47.88
C VAL A 393 -13.96 -14.28 47.65
N VAL A 394 -13.20 -15.17 47.00
CA VAL A 394 -13.58 -16.57 46.76
C VAL A 394 -12.72 -17.46 47.65
N ASN A 395 -13.36 -18.35 48.42
CA ASN A 395 -12.67 -19.34 49.25
C ASN A 395 -12.82 -20.75 48.64
N ALA A 396 -11.70 -21.44 48.44
CA ALA A 396 -11.68 -22.84 48.02
C ALA A 396 -10.44 -23.53 48.61
N ASN A 397 -10.55 -24.83 48.95
CA ASN A 397 -9.42 -25.64 49.43
C ASN A 397 -8.66 -25.04 50.64
N GLY A 398 -9.33 -24.22 51.47
CA GLY A 398 -8.73 -23.56 52.62
C GLY A 398 -7.88 -22.32 52.29
N ALA A 399 -7.96 -21.80 51.07
CA ALA A 399 -7.30 -20.57 50.62
C ALA A 399 -8.33 -19.55 50.11
N ASP A 400 -8.01 -18.26 50.25
CA ASP A 400 -8.78 -17.14 49.71
C ASP A 400 -8.10 -16.59 48.45
N ARG A 401 -8.90 -16.17 47.47
CA ARG A 401 -8.46 -15.34 46.35
C ARG A 401 -9.34 -14.11 46.20
N THR A 402 -8.70 -12.96 46.04
CA THR A 402 -9.38 -11.67 45.90
C THR A 402 -9.48 -11.26 44.42
N TYR A 403 -10.68 -10.88 43.99
CA TYR A 403 -10.95 -10.33 42.65
C TYR A 403 -11.37 -8.86 42.79
N VAL A 404 -10.74 -7.97 42.03
CA VAL A 404 -10.98 -6.53 42.03
C VAL A 404 -11.40 -6.09 40.63
N LEU A 405 -12.68 -5.76 40.47
CA LEU A 405 -13.24 -5.25 39.22
C LEU A 405 -13.39 -3.74 39.30
N THR A 406 -12.75 -3.01 38.40
CA THR A 406 -12.93 -1.57 38.25
C THR A 406 -13.89 -1.28 37.09
N ILE A 407 -14.93 -0.50 37.34
CA ILE A 407 -15.91 -0.08 36.35
C ILE A 407 -15.68 1.39 36.04
N VAL A 408 -15.35 1.68 34.79
CA VAL A 408 -15.08 3.03 34.31
C VAL A 408 -16.08 3.42 33.24
N PHE A 409 -16.35 4.72 33.09
CA PHE A 409 -17.07 5.19 31.90
C PHE A 409 -16.15 5.16 30.68
N LYS A 410 -16.73 4.86 29.52
CA LYS A 410 -16.03 4.99 28.25
C LYS A 410 -15.48 6.41 28.08
N PRO A 411 -14.26 6.56 27.53
CA PRO A 411 -13.69 7.87 27.23
C PRO A 411 -14.43 8.53 26.07
N ASP A 412 -14.26 9.85 25.91
CA ASP A 412 -14.71 10.57 24.72
C ASP A 412 -13.58 10.69 23.70
N PHE A 413 -13.94 10.60 22.43
CA PHE A 413 -13.09 11.01 21.31
C PHE A 413 -13.52 12.37 20.77
N THR A 414 -12.56 13.10 20.24
CA THR A 414 -12.76 14.42 19.64
C THR A 414 -12.84 14.31 18.12
N LEU A 415 -13.94 14.83 17.57
CA LEU A 415 -14.10 15.14 16.16
C LEU A 415 -13.70 16.60 15.94
N THR A 416 -12.75 16.86 15.06
CA THR A 416 -12.30 18.21 14.70
C THR A 416 -12.77 18.54 13.29
N TYR A 417 -13.50 19.65 13.15
CA TYR A 417 -14.07 20.08 11.88
C TYR A 417 -13.17 21.10 11.18
N TYR A 418 -12.88 20.87 9.91
CA TYR A 418 -12.02 21.73 9.09
C TYR A 418 -12.80 22.28 7.90
N GLY A 419 -12.66 23.59 7.64
CA GLY A 419 -13.23 24.22 6.45
C GLY A 419 -12.38 23.97 5.20
N VAL A 420 -12.86 24.43 4.04
CA VAL A 420 -12.15 24.25 2.75
C VAL A 420 -10.80 24.96 2.73
N SER A 421 -10.63 26.00 3.56
CA SER A 421 -9.35 26.70 3.72
C SER A 421 -8.36 26.01 4.66
N GLY A 422 -8.76 24.88 5.29
CA GLY A 422 -7.96 24.12 6.25
C GLY A 422 -7.99 24.68 7.69
N ASN A 423 -8.78 25.71 7.95
CA ASN A 423 -9.02 26.26 9.28
C ASN A 423 -9.92 25.35 10.13
N VAL A 424 -9.66 25.29 11.44
CA VAL A 424 -10.54 24.59 12.39
C VAL A 424 -11.81 25.42 12.61
N LEU A 425 -12.97 24.82 12.34
CA LEU A 425 -14.29 25.41 12.50
C LEU A 425 -14.89 25.14 13.90
N GLY A 426 -14.54 24.00 14.49
CA GLY A 426 -15.04 23.59 15.79
C GLY A 426 -14.68 22.15 16.15
N THR A 427 -15.14 21.71 17.31
CA THR A 427 -14.93 20.35 17.81
C THR A 427 -16.20 19.77 18.42
N GLN A 428 -16.35 18.44 18.35
CA GLN A 428 -17.39 17.67 19.01
C GLN A 428 -16.77 16.52 19.79
N THR A 429 -17.33 16.20 20.96
CA THR A 429 -16.98 14.99 21.70
C THR A 429 -18.02 13.91 21.46
N VAL A 430 -17.57 12.70 21.14
CA VAL A 430 -18.42 11.51 20.99
C VAL A 430 -17.85 10.41 21.88
N GLU A 431 -18.70 9.75 22.66
CA GLU A 431 -18.27 8.62 23.51
C GLU A 431 -17.68 7.50 22.63
N LYS A 432 -16.64 6.83 23.12
CA LYS A 432 -16.05 5.66 22.46
C LYS A 432 -17.12 4.61 22.12
N ASP A 433 -17.04 4.10 20.89
CA ASP A 433 -17.98 3.16 20.28
C ASP A 433 -19.43 3.66 20.16
N ALA A 434 -19.68 4.96 20.36
CA ALA A 434 -20.97 5.58 20.05
C ALA A 434 -21.01 6.08 18.60
N ALA A 435 -22.20 6.14 18.03
CA ALA A 435 -22.43 6.77 16.74
C ALA A 435 -22.33 8.31 16.86
N ILE A 436 -21.87 8.99 15.81
CA ILE A 436 -21.78 10.47 15.77
C ILE A 436 -23.12 11.12 16.13
N SER A 437 -24.23 10.51 15.73
CA SER A 437 -25.64 10.90 15.94
C SER A 437 -26.05 12.21 15.28
N GLU A 438 -25.27 13.27 15.45
CA GLU A 438 -25.43 14.57 14.79
C GLU A 438 -24.07 15.23 14.59
N PHE A 439 -23.89 15.96 13.50
CA PHE A 439 -22.71 16.82 13.34
C PHE A 439 -22.97 18.15 14.03
N SER A 440 -22.21 18.48 15.08
CA SER A 440 -22.43 19.72 15.84
C SER A 440 -21.98 20.98 15.11
N CYS A 441 -21.17 20.84 14.05
CA CYS A 441 -20.69 21.94 13.24
C CYS A 441 -21.59 22.11 12.01
N ASN A 442 -22.26 23.27 11.93
CA ASN A 442 -22.84 23.73 10.68
C ASN A 442 -21.73 24.39 9.86
N TYR A 443 -21.56 23.94 8.61
CA TYR A 443 -20.61 24.55 7.71
C TYR A 443 -21.15 25.91 7.25
N ASN A 444 -20.64 26.99 7.87
CA ASN A 444 -21.18 28.36 7.76
C ASN A 444 -20.19 29.33 7.08
N GLU A 445 -19.15 28.83 6.43
CA GLU A 445 -18.32 29.67 5.57
C GLU A 445 -19.15 30.13 4.35
N ASP A 446 -18.86 31.32 3.81
CA ASP A 446 -19.54 31.83 2.62
C ASP A 446 -19.23 30.92 1.42
N ILE A 447 -20.14 29.99 1.12
CA ILE A 447 -20.06 29.12 -0.06
C ILE A 447 -20.42 29.97 -1.28
N PRO A 448 -19.58 30.01 -2.33
CA PRO A 448 -19.95 30.64 -3.60
C PRO A 448 -21.29 30.08 -4.11
N THR A 449 -22.16 30.92 -4.68
CA THR A 449 -23.45 30.47 -5.23
C THR A 449 -23.33 29.44 -6.35
N SER A 450 -22.14 29.29 -6.92
CA SER A 450 -21.78 28.28 -7.93
C SER A 450 -21.29 26.97 -7.33
N SER A 451 -21.45 26.75 -6.02
CA SER A 451 -20.89 25.61 -5.30
C SER A 451 -21.83 25.10 -4.21
N VAL A 452 -21.68 23.82 -3.86
CA VAL A 452 -22.55 23.09 -2.93
C VAL A 452 -21.69 22.35 -1.91
N PHE A 453 -22.09 22.41 -0.63
CA PHE A 453 -21.49 21.61 0.44
C PHE A 453 -21.98 20.15 0.34
N ARG A 454 -21.03 19.21 0.29
CA ARG A 454 -21.29 17.77 0.08
C ARG A 454 -21.20 16.93 1.36
N GLY A 455 -20.83 17.54 2.49
CA GLY A 455 -20.72 16.87 3.79
C GLY A 455 -19.30 16.85 4.34
N TRP A 456 -19.09 15.97 5.32
CA TRP A 456 -17.84 15.84 6.08
C TRP A 456 -17.04 14.61 5.62
N TYR A 457 -15.78 14.83 5.27
CA TYR A 457 -14.92 13.86 4.62
C TYR A 457 -13.64 13.61 5.41
N VAL A 458 -12.96 12.49 5.12
CA VAL A 458 -11.70 12.12 5.77
C VAL A 458 -10.49 12.93 5.29
N LYS A 459 -10.57 13.58 4.12
CA LYS A 459 -9.52 14.45 3.57
C LYS A 459 -10.12 15.74 2.97
N PRO A 460 -9.32 16.82 2.83
CA PRO A 460 -9.77 18.08 2.22
C PRO A 460 -10.28 17.96 0.78
N ASP A 461 -9.75 17.01 0.01
CA ASP A 461 -10.07 16.80 -1.41
C ASP A 461 -11.01 15.60 -1.65
N GLY A 462 -11.64 15.08 -0.59
CA GLY A 462 -12.65 14.02 -0.67
C GLY A 462 -12.25 12.70 0.00
N GLY A 463 -12.71 11.57 -0.55
CA GLY A 463 -12.56 10.23 0.04
C GLY A 463 -13.80 9.79 0.80
N ARG A 464 -13.66 8.96 1.83
CA ARG A 464 -14.82 8.47 2.61
C ARG A 464 -15.58 9.64 3.27
N ARG A 465 -16.87 9.76 2.93
CA ARG A 465 -17.82 10.64 3.63
C ARG A 465 -18.23 10.02 4.98
N PHE A 466 -18.25 10.83 6.03
CA PHE A 466 -18.77 10.43 7.33
C PHE A 466 -20.30 10.58 7.37
N ALA A 467 -20.97 9.62 7.99
CA ALA A 467 -22.41 9.63 8.24
C ALA A 467 -22.71 9.68 9.75
N THR A 468 -23.92 10.09 10.11
CA THR A 468 -24.31 10.23 11.53
C THR A 468 -24.37 8.89 12.27
N ASP A 469 -24.48 7.77 11.57
CA ASP A 469 -24.45 6.42 12.12
C ASP A 469 -23.03 5.83 12.22
N ASP A 470 -22.00 6.56 11.78
CA ASP A 470 -20.61 6.12 11.94
C ASP A 470 -20.21 6.01 13.41
N VAL A 471 -19.63 4.86 13.77
CA VAL A 471 -19.17 4.56 15.13
C VAL A 471 -17.77 5.13 15.35
N VAL A 472 -17.61 5.93 16.40
CA VAL A 472 -16.36 6.63 16.71
C VAL A 472 -15.48 5.77 17.61
N THR A 473 -14.34 5.33 17.08
CA THR A 473 -13.36 4.48 17.78
C THR A 473 -12.02 5.17 18.04
N SER A 474 -11.85 6.40 17.56
CA SER A 474 -10.66 7.24 17.76
C SER A 474 -10.99 8.71 17.50
N ASN A 475 -10.04 9.62 17.78
CA ASN A 475 -10.17 11.03 17.39
C ASN A 475 -10.22 11.14 15.85
N LEU A 476 -11.12 11.98 15.33
CA LEU A 476 -11.34 12.13 13.90
C LEU A 476 -11.10 13.57 13.44
N SER A 477 -10.60 13.72 12.22
CA SER A 477 -10.54 15.00 11.50
C SER A 477 -11.53 14.94 10.34
N LEU A 478 -12.49 15.86 10.33
CA LEU A 478 -13.60 15.92 9.40
C LEU A 478 -13.45 17.19 8.55
N TYR A 479 -13.31 17.02 7.25
CA TYR A 479 -13.07 18.11 6.31
C TYR A 479 -14.33 18.41 5.51
N ALA A 480 -14.71 19.68 5.40
CA ALA A 480 -15.81 20.09 4.57
C ALA A 480 -15.44 19.92 3.09
N LEU A 481 -16.24 19.16 2.33
CA LEU A 481 -16.11 19.10 0.88
C LEU A 481 -17.12 20.04 0.24
N VAL A 482 -16.63 20.92 -0.63
CA VAL A 482 -17.46 21.82 -1.45
C VAL A 482 -17.08 21.60 -2.90
N THR A 483 -18.04 21.24 -3.73
CA THR A 483 -17.84 21.09 -5.18
C THR A 483 -18.65 22.13 -5.94
N LYS A 484 -18.34 22.31 -7.23
CA LYS A 484 -19.12 23.18 -8.11
C LYS A 484 -20.55 22.61 -8.26
N ASP A 485 -21.53 23.50 -8.39
CA ASP A 485 -22.90 23.14 -8.79
C ASP A 485 -22.91 22.84 -10.30
N GLU A 486 -23.13 21.57 -10.66
CA GLU A 486 -23.01 21.09 -12.04
C GLU A 486 -24.32 21.31 -12.82
N ALA A 487 -24.51 22.51 -13.35
CA ALA A 487 -25.71 22.85 -14.11
C ALA A 487 -25.56 22.59 -15.62
N LEU A 488 -26.70 22.65 -16.34
CA LEU A 488 -26.73 22.77 -17.79
C LEU A 488 -25.85 23.93 -18.25
N SER A 489 -24.78 23.60 -18.95
CA SER A 489 -23.73 24.55 -19.32
C SER A 489 -24.03 25.24 -20.65
N ASN A 490 -24.01 26.57 -20.67
CA ASN A 490 -23.83 27.36 -21.90
C ASN A 490 -22.38 27.86 -22.04
N GLY A 491 -21.43 27.24 -21.34
CA GLY A 491 -20.01 27.59 -21.33
C GLY A 491 -19.13 26.48 -21.90
N THR A 492 -17.84 26.56 -21.61
CA THR A 492 -16.82 25.57 -22.02
C THR A 492 -16.40 24.66 -20.86
N GLU A 493 -17.36 24.26 -20.03
CA GLU A 493 -17.11 23.57 -18.76
C GLU A 493 -16.75 22.10 -18.97
N ARG A 494 -15.80 21.59 -18.17
CA ARG A 494 -15.37 20.19 -18.15
C ARG A 494 -15.77 19.54 -16.82
N TYR A 495 -16.51 18.44 -16.90
CA TYR A 495 -16.87 17.60 -15.74
C TYR A 495 -16.23 16.23 -15.88
N SER A 496 -15.44 15.80 -14.90
CA SER A 496 -14.72 14.54 -14.93
C SER A 496 -15.05 13.69 -13.71
N TYR A 497 -15.51 12.47 -13.96
CA TYR A 497 -15.97 11.52 -12.94
C TYR A 497 -15.08 10.28 -12.98
N ASN A 498 -14.31 10.06 -11.90
CA ASN A 498 -13.49 8.86 -11.75
C ASN A 498 -14.31 7.74 -11.13
N LEU A 499 -14.83 6.85 -11.97
CA LEU A 499 -15.68 5.75 -11.53
C LEU A 499 -14.89 4.57 -10.94
N ALA A 500 -13.55 4.58 -11.04
CA ALA A 500 -12.69 3.66 -10.31
C ALA A 500 -12.46 4.06 -8.84
N ASP A 501 -12.92 5.25 -8.42
CA ASP A 501 -12.90 5.64 -7.01
C ASP A 501 -14.10 5.06 -6.25
N GLN A 502 -13.83 4.25 -5.22
CA GLN A 502 -14.86 3.69 -4.34
C GLN A 502 -15.63 4.77 -3.55
N TYR A 503 -15.08 5.98 -3.47
CA TYR A 503 -15.66 7.13 -2.81
C TYR A 503 -16.22 8.17 -3.79
N PHE A 504 -16.49 7.77 -5.03
CA PHE A 504 -17.32 8.55 -5.94
C PHE A 504 -18.79 8.42 -5.56
N TYR A 505 -19.38 9.52 -5.09
CA TYR A 505 -20.79 9.61 -4.69
C TYR A 505 -21.59 10.29 -5.80
N ALA A 506 -22.35 9.53 -6.59
CA ALA A 506 -23.10 10.09 -7.73
C ALA A 506 -24.11 11.17 -7.31
N GLU A 507 -24.66 11.08 -6.10
CA GLU A 507 -25.56 12.09 -5.53
C GLU A 507 -24.90 13.46 -5.28
N ASP A 508 -23.57 13.53 -5.32
CA ASP A 508 -22.80 14.78 -5.19
C ASP A 508 -22.51 15.44 -6.56
N HIS A 509 -23.07 14.91 -7.65
CA HIS A 509 -22.82 15.34 -9.03
C HIS A 509 -24.12 15.51 -9.84
N GLU A 510 -24.55 16.74 -10.07
CA GLU A 510 -25.81 17.02 -10.76
C GLU A 510 -25.78 16.66 -12.26
N ALA A 511 -24.60 16.69 -12.91
CA ALA A 511 -24.45 16.35 -14.32
C ALA A 511 -24.21 14.86 -14.58
N PHE A 512 -24.16 14.02 -13.53
CA PHE A 512 -24.04 12.56 -13.61
C PHE A 512 -25.19 11.88 -12.85
N ASN A 513 -26.23 11.43 -13.56
CA ASN A 513 -27.42 10.86 -12.94
C ASN A 513 -27.72 9.43 -13.44
N PRO A 514 -27.29 8.39 -12.71
CA PRO A 514 -27.60 7.00 -13.05
C PRO A 514 -29.05 6.63 -12.71
N GLU A 515 -29.74 5.95 -13.62
CA GLU A 515 -31.05 5.33 -13.38
C GLU A 515 -30.93 3.80 -13.44
N GLY A 516 -31.53 3.10 -12.48
CA GLY A 516 -31.44 1.65 -12.37
C GLY A 516 -30.46 1.21 -11.30
N ASN A 517 -29.67 0.16 -11.58
CA ASN A 517 -28.76 -0.48 -10.62
C ASN A 517 -27.27 -0.14 -10.86
N GLY A 518 -27.00 0.90 -11.67
CA GLY A 518 -25.64 1.38 -11.91
C GLY A 518 -24.93 1.75 -10.61
N LYS A 519 -23.75 1.16 -10.36
CA LYS A 519 -23.01 1.35 -9.09
C LYS A 519 -21.53 1.01 -9.22
N PHE A 520 -20.75 1.45 -8.24
CA PHE A 520 -19.36 1.03 -8.07
C PHE A 520 -19.24 -0.50 -7.97
N HIS A 521 -18.32 -1.08 -8.75
CA HIS A 521 -18.00 -2.50 -8.71
C HIS A 521 -16.71 -2.73 -7.91
N ASP A 522 -15.59 -2.21 -8.41
CA ASP A 522 -14.28 -2.23 -7.77
C ASP A 522 -13.33 -1.18 -8.40
N GLY A 523 -12.17 -0.98 -7.79
CA GLY A 523 -11.17 0.00 -8.28
C GLY A 523 -10.41 -0.43 -9.54
N THR A 524 -10.65 -1.64 -10.06
CA THR A 524 -10.03 -2.14 -11.29
C THR A 524 -10.93 -1.94 -12.50
N HIS A 525 -12.24 -2.09 -12.35
CA HIS A 525 -13.22 -2.03 -13.44
C HIS A 525 -14.12 -0.79 -13.38
N GLY A 526 -14.20 -0.13 -12.23
CA GLY A 526 -15.01 1.06 -12.01
C GLY A 526 -16.48 0.75 -11.74
N TRP A 527 -17.39 1.49 -12.37
CA TRP A 527 -18.83 1.29 -12.22
C TRP A 527 -19.37 0.26 -13.20
N VAL A 528 -20.34 -0.54 -12.76
CA VAL A 528 -21.06 -1.51 -13.61
C VAL A 528 -22.46 -1.01 -13.92
N PHE A 529 -22.86 -1.14 -15.19
CA PHE A 529 -24.19 -0.90 -15.70
C PHE A 529 -24.71 -2.16 -16.39
N SER A 530 -25.95 -2.54 -16.13
CA SER A 530 -26.61 -3.72 -16.69
C SER A 530 -27.61 -3.33 -17.78
N GLN A 531 -28.08 -4.34 -18.54
CA GLN A 531 -29.14 -4.11 -19.51
C GLN A 531 -30.39 -3.52 -18.84
N GLY A 532 -30.84 -2.37 -19.35
CA GLY A 532 -31.99 -1.62 -18.82
C GLY A 532 -31.62 -0.49 -17.86
N ASP A 533 -30.38 -0.45 -17.36
CA ASP A 533 -29.85 0.72 -16.67
C ASP A 533 -29.62 1.87 -17.68
N LYS A 534 -29.62 3.10 -17.17
CA LYS A 534 -29.34 4.30 -17.94
C LYS A 534 -28.40 5.21 -17.18
N LEU A 535 -27.69 6.06 -17.91
CA LEU A 535 -26.91 7.16 -17.33
C LEU A 535 -27.27 8.45 -18.05
N ASN A 536 -27.91 9.36 -17.33
CA ASN A 536 -28.27 10.67 -17.83
C ASN A 536 -27.17 11.69 -17.54
N LEU A 537 -26.81 12.48 -18.55
CA LEU A 537 -25.71 13.44 -18.51
C LEU A 537 -26.22 14.82 -18.91
N LEU A 538 -25.93 15.84 -18.09
CA LEU A 538 -26.23 17.23 -18.45
C LEU A 538 -25.12 17.77 -19.34
N VAL A 539 -25.47 18.25 -20.53
CA VAL A 539 -24.51 18.75 -21.53
C VAL A 539 -24.93 20.09 -22.09
N GLY A 540 -23.95 20.84 -22.59
CA GLY A 540 -24.16 22.05 -23.39
C GLY A 540 -24.53 21.74 -24.84
N GLY A 541 -24.77 22.80 -25.62
CA GLY A 541 -25.19 22.67 -27.02
C GLY A 541 -24.12 22.07 -27.96
N HIS A 542 -22.85 22.07 -27.56
CA HIS A 542 -21.83 21.25 -28.20
C HIS A 542 -20.99 20.60 -27.11
N ALA A 543 -20.89 19.27 -27.14
CA ALA A 543 -20.24 18.52 -26.08
C ALA A 543 -19.61 17.22 -26.58
N TYR A 544 -18.51 16.82 -25.93
CA TYR A 544 -17.94 15.49 -26.06
C TYR A 544 -18.19 14.69 -24.79
N ILE A 545 -18.65 13.45 -24.95
CA ILE A 545 -18.91 12.51 -23.86
C ILE A 545 -17.88 11.40 -23.99
N ASN A 546 -16.83 11.47 -23.18
CA ASN A 546 -15.71 10.54 -23.19
C ASN A 546 -15.87 9.48 -22.10
N LEU A 547 -15.67 8.23 -22.47
CA LEU A 547 -15.89 7.04 -21.65
C LEU A 547 -14.59 6.25 -21.55
N GLY A 548 -14.20 5.89 -20.33
CA GLY A 548 -13.14 4.91 -20.09
C GLY A 548 -13.67 3.49 -20.18
N LEU A 549 -13.51 2.84 -21.34
CA LEU A 549 -14.08 1.52 -21.60
C LEU A 549 -13.23 0.40 -20.99
N CYS A 550 -13.91 -0.64 -20.50
CA CYS A 550 -13.29 -1.81 -19.90
C CYS A 550 -13.29 -3.00 -20.86
N ARG A 551 -12.17 -3.74 -20.92
CA ARG A 551 -12.06 -4.92 -21.80
C ARG A 551 -12.97 -6.09 -21.43
N TYR A 552 -13.52 -6.05 -20.21
CA TYR A 552 -14.40 -7.08 -19.65
C TYR A 552 -15.89 -6.74 -19.77
N SER A 553 -16.22 -5.60 -20.38
CA SER A 553 -17.59 -5.25 -20.75
C SER A 553 -18.16 -6.18 -21.83
N ALA A 554 -19.47 -6.14 -22.01
CA ALA A 554 -20.20 -6.83 -23.05
C ALA A 554 -21.36 -5.96 -23.58
N GLY A 555 -21.70 -6.13 -24.86
CA GLY A 555 -22.75 -5.37 -25.53
C GLY A 555 -22.28 -4.01 -26.03
N ASP A 556 -23.25 -3.12 -26.20
CA ASP A 556 -23.08 -1.79 -26.80
C ASP A 556 -23.60 -0.71 -25.85
N ILE A 557 -23.01 0.48 -25.99
CA ILE A 557 -23.42 1.72 -25.36
C ILE A 557 -24.03 2.60 -26.45
N THR A 558 -25.30 2.99 -26.30
CA THR A 558 -25.97 3.90 -27.24
C THR A 558 -26.33 5.20 -26.55
N LEU A 559 -25.96 6.32 -27.15
CA LEU A 559 -26.30 7.67 -26.71
C LEU A 559 -27.60 8.13 -27.39
N TYR A 560 -28.51 8.67 -26.58
CA TYR A 560 -29.78 9.23 -27.02
C TYR A 560 -29.89 10.71 -26.64
N ASP A 561 -30.58 11.49 -27.47
CA ASP A 561 -31.04 12.83 -27.10
C ASP A 561 -32.30 12.79 -26.22
N ALA A 562 -32.78 13.97 -25.80
CA ALA A 562 -33.94 14.12 -24.94
C ALA A 562 -35.25 13.67 -25.60
N GLU A 563 -35.31 13.65 -26.93
CA GLU A 563 -36.43 13.14 -27.72
C GLU A 563 -36.41 11.62 -27.90
N GLY A 564 -35.34 10.94 -27.45
CA GLY A 564 -35.16 9.50 -27.57
C GLY A 564 -34.65 9.05 -28.94
N VAL A 565 -34.03 9.95 -29.71
CA VAL A 565 -33.35 9.63 -30.97
C VAL A 565 -31.93 9.18 -30.66
N ALA A 566 -31.53 8.04 -31.25
CA ALA A 566 -30.16 7.54 -31.11
C ALA A 566 -29.19 8.44 -31.90
N LEU A 567 -28.21 9.01 -31.19
CA LEU A 567 -27.16 9.86 -31.76
C LEU A 567 -25.94 9.07 -32.21
N GLY A 568 -25.66 7.95 -31.54
CA GLY A 568 -24.55 7.08 -31.89
C GLY A 568 -24.46 5.86 -30.97
N THR A 569 -23.69 4.87 -31.42
CA THR A 569 -23.43 3.63 -30.68
C THR A 569 -21.93 3.30 -30.68
N LEU A 570 -21.42 2.86 -29.54
CA LEU A 570 -20.07 2.35 -29.35
C LEU A 570 -20.15 0.92 -28.80
N ALA A 571 -19.20 0.06 -29.16
CA ALA A 571 -19.03 -1.21 -28.46
C ALA A 571 -18.59 -0.93 -27.01
N ALA A 572 -19.20 -1.60 -26.04
CA ALA A 572 -18.82 -1.47 -24.64
C ALA A 572 -17.46 -2.15 -24.36
N GLN A 573 -17.16 -3.22 -25.10
CA GLN A 573 -15.93 -4.00 -24.99
C GLN A 573 -14.84 -3.46 -25.92
N VAL A 574 -13.61 -3.39 -25.41
CA VAL A 574 -12.41 -2.93 -26.11
C VAL A 574 -11.25 -3.91 -25.92
N ASP A 575 -10.25 -3.88 -26.81
CA ASP A 575 -9.08 -4.76 -26.71
C ASP A 575 -8.13 -4.33 -25.57
N THR A 576 -7.98 -3.01 -25.39
CA THR A 576 -7.10 -2.43 -24.37
C THR A 576 -7.94 -1.87 -23.23
N ASP A 577 -7.65 -2.31 -22.01
CA ASP A 577 -8.38 -1.83 -20.84
C ASP A 577 -8.15 -0.33 -20.60
N GLY A 578 -9.22 0.41 -20.34
CA GLY A 578 -9.19 1.86 -20.17
C GLY A 578 -9.03 2.63 -21.48
N GLN A 579 -9.26 1.99 -22.63
CA GLN A 579 -9.34 2.65 -23.93
C GLN A 579 -10.50 3.64 -23.94
N SER A 580 -10.25 4.83 -24.49
CA SER A 580 -11.24 5.90 -24.58
C SER A 580 -12.22 5.64 -25.73
N GLY A 581 -13.51 5.77 -25.47
CA GLY A 581 -14.56 5.88 -26.49
C GLY A 581 -15.31 7.19 -26.30
N ALA A 582 -15.69 7.87 -27.38
CA ALA A 582 -16.35 9.18 -27.26
C ALA A 582 -17.55 9.32 -28.19
N PHE A 583 -18.53 10.09 -27.72
CA PHE A 583 -19.58 10.67 -28.55
C PHE A 583 -19.36 12.17 -28.71
N GLU A 584 -19.72 12.71 -29.86
CA GLU A 584 -19.84 14.14 -30.09
C GLU A 584 -21.32 14.50 -30.23
N TYR A 585 -21.74 15.55 -29.54
CA TYR A 585 -23.09 16.08 -29.58
C TYR A 585 -23.08 17.51 -30.11
N THR A 586 -24.04 17.83 -30.97
CA THR A 586 -24.33 19.19 -31.44
C THR A 586 -25.83 19.40 -31.44
N GLY A 587 -26.32 20.40 -30.70
CA GLY A 587 -27.72 20.72 -30.52
C GLY A 587 -27.93 21.85 -29.51
N GLU A 588 -29.05 21.82 -28.80
CA GLU A 588 -29.30 22.73 -27.67
C GLU A 588 -28.79 22.09 -26.37
N ALA A 589 -28.44 22.90 -25.37
CA ALA A 589 -28.09 22.37 -24.06
C ALA A 589 -29.23 21.50 -23.51
N THR A 590 -28.93 20.26 -23.13
CA THR A 590 -29.94 19.24 -22.84
C THR A 590 -29.42 18.14 -21.92
N THR A 591 -30.27 17.17 -21.60
CA THR A 591 -29.89 15.90 -20.98
C THR A 591 -29.73 14.85 -22.06
N LEU A 592 -28.56 14.22 -22.14
CA LEU A 592 -28.34 13.04 -22.97
C LEU A 592 -28.42 11.77 -22.13
N THR A 593 -28.84 10.67 -22.75
CA THR A 593 -28.99 9.39 -22.05
C THR A 593 -28.13 8.31 -22.70
N LEU A 594 -27.21 7.74 -21.94
CA LEU A 594 -26.53 6.50 -22.29
C LEU A 594 -27.40 5.30 -21.87
N THR A 595 -27.49 4.31 -22.74
CA THR A 595 -28.13 3.02 -22.46
C THR A 595 -27.21 1.86 -22.82
N PHE A 596 -27.40 0.73 -22.16
CA PHE A 596 -26.51 -0.43 -22.24
C PHE A 596 -27.27 -1.68 -22.70
N THR A 597 -26.75 -2.39 -23.70
CA THR A 597 -27.36 -3.64 -24.19
C THR A 597 -26.82 -4.90 -23.50
N GLY A 598 -25.75 -4.77 -22.71
CA GLY A 598 -25.14 -5.83 -21.91
C GLY A 598 -24.44 -5.27 -20.67
N THR A 599 -23.74 -6.13 -19.91
CA THR A 599 -22.98 -5.72 -18.72
C THR A 599 -21.78 -4.87 -19.14
N THR A 600 -21.82 -3.59 -18.79
CA THR A 600 -20.81 -2.60 -19.16
C THR A 600 -20.10 -2.11 -17.91
N TYR A 601 -18.77 -2.14 -17.93
CA TYR A 601 -17.93 -1.52 -16.91
C TYR A 601 -17.30 -0.23 -17.47
N LEU A 602 -17.37 0.85 -16.70
CA LEU A 602 -16.80 2.15 -17.03
C LEU A 602 -15.81 2.59 -15.95
N HIS A 603 -14.58 2.88 -16.36
CA HIS A 603 -13.51 3.41 -15.50
C HIS A 603 -13.72 4.88 -15.15
N TYR A 604 -14.21 5.66 -16.10
CA TYR A 604 -14.49 7.09 -15.94
C TYR A 604 -15.51 7.56 -16.97
N VAL A 605 -16.14 8.70 -16.68
CA VAL A 605 -16.94 9.48 -17.64
C VAL A 605 -16.46 10.92 -17.58
N THR A 606 -16.26 11.56 -18.73
CA THR A 606 -15.93 12.99 -18.82
C THR A 606 -16.86 13.67 -19.81
N ILE A 607 -17.46 14.77 -19.38
CA ILE A 607 -18.28 15.66 -20.19
C ILE A 607 -17.43 16.90 -20.49
N ILE A 608 -17.18 17.16 -21.77
CA ILE A 608 -16.45 18.33 -22.23
C ILE A 608 -17.45 19.20 -22.99
N ASN A 609 -17.91 20.29 -22.39
CA ASN A 609 -18.73 21.26 -23.10
C ASN A 609 -17.80 22.20 -23.89
N ASP A 610 -18.08 22.38 -25.17
CA ASP A 610 -17.34 23.27 -26.07
C ASP A 610 -18.32 24.05 -26.94
N ILE A 611 -19.19 24.86 -26.31
CA ILE A 611 -20.27 25.56 -27.02
C ILE A 611 -19.80 26.44 -28.19
N ASN A 612 -18.54 26.86 -28.20
CA ASN A 612 -17.96 27.68 -29.26
C ASN A 612 -17.37 26.84 -30.40
N THR A 613 -17.31 25.50 -30.27
CA THR A 613 -16.65 24.58 -31.21
C THR A 613 -15.17 24.94 -31.41
N ASP A 614 -14.49 25.34 -30.33
CA ASP A 614 -13.10 25.77 -30.36
C ASP A 614 -12.14 24.58 -30.49
N ILE A 615 -12.54 23.38 -30.06
CA ILE A 615 -11.71 22.17 -30.07
C ILE A 615 -11.94 21.37 -31.36
N LYS A 616 -11.45 21.92 -32.46
CA LYS A 616 -11.51 21.28 -33.78
C LYS A 616 -10.21 21.45 -34.54
N LYS A 617 -10.02 20.59 -35.54
CA LYS A 617 -8.94 20.78 -36.52
C LYS A 617 -9.23 22.04 -37.34
N ASN A 618 -8.25 22.93 -37.44
CA ASN A 618 -8.32 24.06 -38.36
C ASN A 618 -8.17 23.60 -39.82
N ASP A 619 -8.25 24.53 -40.77
CA ASP A 619 -8.12 24.22 -42.21
C ASP A 619 -6.79 23.57 -42.60
N THR A 620 -5.76 23.71 -41.75
CA THR A 620 -4.43 23.08 -41.93
C THR A 620 -4.32 21.70 -41.27
N GLY A 621 -5.39 21.22 -40.63
CA GLY A 621 -5.45 19.90 -39.99
C GLY A 621 -4.89 19.81 -38.57
N TYR A 622 -4.54 20.95 -37.92
CA TYR A 622 -4.10 20.98 -36.52
C TYR A 622 -5.26 21.26 -35.57
N PHE A 623 -5.32 20.56 -34.44
CA PHE A 623 -5.97 21.09 -33.25
C PHE A 623 -5.11 22.21 -32.67
N ILE A 624 -5.71 23.37 -32.37
CA ILE A 624 -5.01 24.50 -31.77
C ILE A 624 -5.46 24.65 -30.32
N VAL A 625 -4.56 24.40 -29.38
CA VAL A 625 -4.84 24.60 -27.96
C VAL A 625 -4.84 26.09 -27.64
N LYS A 626 -5.73 26.54 -26.77
CA LYS A 626 -5.75 27.91 -26.23
C LYS A 626 -4.50 28.14 -25.37
N ALA A 627 -3.79 29.25 -25.60
CA ALA A 627 -2.52 29.52 -24.92
C ALA A 627 -2.68 29.56 -23.39
N GLY A 628 -1.93 28.71 -22.68
CA GLY A 628 -1.95 28.63 -21.20
C GLY A 628 -3.22 28.04 -20.58
N ASP A 629 -4.11 27.45 -21.38
CA ASP A 629 -5.38 26.88 -20.91
C ASP A 629 -5.24 25.35 -20.74
N ALA A 630 -5.04 24.93 -19.49
CA ALA A 630 -4.86 23.52 -19.13
C ALA A 630 -6.11 22.66 -19.40
N ASP A 631 -7.31 23.18 -19.13
CA ASP A 631 -8.56 22.45 -19.37
C ASP A 631 -8.78 22.23 -20.87
N ASN A 632 -8.49 23.24 -21.69
CA ASN A 632 -8.54 23.11 -23.14
C ASN A 632 -7.51 22.11 -23.68
N LEU A 633 -6.29 22.07 -23.11
CA LEU A 633 -5.28 21.05 -23.46
C LEU A 633 -5.77 19.64 -23.13
N LEU A 634 -6.28 19.42 -21.91
CA LEU A 634 -6.82 18.13 -21.48
C LEU A 634 -7.96 17.67 -22.38
N ALA A 635 -8.91 18.55 -22.65
CA ALA A 635 -10.03 18.27 -23.55
C ALA A 635 -9.55 17.93 -24.98
N THR A 636 -8.58 18.69 -25.51
CA THR A 636 -8.02 18.43 -26.84
C THR A 636 -7.31 17.08 -26.91
N LEU A 637 -6.55 16.70 -25.88
CA LEU A 637 -5.90 15.39 -25.81
C LEU A 637 -6.92 14.25 -25.76
N GLU A 638 -7.98 14.40 -24.96
CA GLU A 638 -9.06 13.42 -24.87
C GLU A 638 -9.78 13.21 -26.22
N ILE A 639 -10.11 14.30 -26.91
CA ILE A 639 -10.74 14.25 -28.23
C ILE A 639 -9.78 13.66 -29.27
N ALA A 640 -8.51 14.07 -29.25
CA ALA A 640 -7.49 13.54 -30.15
C ALA A 640 -7.26 12.04 -29.95
N ASN A 641 -7.30 11.55 -28.71
CA ASN A 641 -7.23 10.13 -28.40
C ASN A 641 -8.41 9.36 -29.00
N ALA A 642 -9.62 9.87 -28.86
CA ALA A 642 -10.83 9.23 -29.40
C ALA A 642 -10.88 9.25 -30.94
N GLN A 643 -10.31 10.27 -31.58
CA GLN A 643 -10.26 10.42 -33.04
C GLN A 643 -8.99 9.84 -33.68
N ALA A 644 -8.08 9.26 -32.90
CA ALA A 644 -6.83 8.74 -33.41
C ALA A 644 -7.03 7.55 -34.36
N SER A 645 -6.12 7.41 -35.32
CA SER A 645 -6.16 6.34 -36.32
C SER A 645 -4.75 5.90 -36.71
N ASP A 646 -4.64 4.69 -37.26
CA ASP A 646 -3.37 4.19 -37.80
C ASP A 646 -3.03 4.81 -39.17
N ASP A 647 -4.03 5.34 -39.88
CA ASP A 647 -3.90 5.84 -41.25
C ASP A 647 -3.48 7.33 -41.32
N VAL A 648 -3.99 8.16 -40.40
CA VAL A 648 -3.80 9.61 -40.43
C VAL A 648 -3.27 10.12 -39.09
N ARG A 649 -2.18 10.88 -39.17
CA ARG A 649 -1.55 11.53 -38.00
C ARG A 649 -2.38 12.71 -37.50
N THR A 650 -2.82 12.63 -36.25
CA THR A 650 -3.46 13.74 -35.53
C THR A 650 -2.38 14.68 -34.97
N LYS A 651 -2.50 15.97 -35.27
CA LYS A 651 -1.53 16.99 -34.87
C LYS A 651 -2.18 18.00 -33.94
N ILE A 652 -1.56 18.22 -32.79
CA ILE A 652 -2.00 19.15 -31.75
C ILE A 652 -0.91 20.19 -31.61
N PHE A 653 -1.24 21.45 -31.89
CA PHE A 653 -0.35 22.57 -31.68
C PHE A 653 -0.68 23.25 -30.35
N VAL A 654 0.36 23.47 -29.54
CA VAL A 654 0.29 24.01 -28.19
C VAL A 654 1.11 25.31 -28.15
N PRO A 655 0.46 26.49 -28.21
CA PRO A 655 1.16 27.77 -28.13
C PRO A 655 2.03 27.91 -26.88
N ASN A 656 2.88 28.93 -26.85
CA ASN A 656 3.60 29.30 -25.63
C ASN A 656 2.61 29.64 -24.51
N GLY A 657 2.85 29.09 -23.33
CA GLY A 657 2.03 29.21 -22.13
C GLY A 657 2.39 28.15 -21.10
N THR A 658 2.02 28.39 -19.84
CA THR A 658 2.07 27.38 -18.78
C THR A 658 0.70 26.73 -18.63
N TYR A 659 0.66 25.42 -18.82
CA TYR A 659 -0.52 24.57 -18.72
C TYR A 659 -0.44 23.80 -17.40
N ASP A 660 -1.00 24.38 -16.35
CA ASP A 660 -0.99 23.82 -15.00
C ASP A 660 -2.13 22.81 -14.81
N LEU A 661 -1.77 21.53 -14.75
CA LEU A 661 -2.68 20.40 -14.54
C LEU A 661 -3.02 20.19 -13.06
N GLY A 662 -2.51 21.04 -12.15
CA GLY A 662 -2.68 20.89 -10.71
C GLY A 662 -2.14 19.54 -10.23
N LYS A 663 -2.96 18.80 -9.48
CA LYS A 663 -2.61 17.47 -8.97
C LYS A 663 -2.80 16.34 -9.99
N THR A 664 -3.34 16.64 -11.18
CA THR A 664 -3.66 15.61 -12.18
C THR A 664 -2.40 14.92 -12.67
N CYS A 665 -2.42 13.59 -12.62
CA CYS A 665 -1.35 12.72 -13.09
C CYS A 665 -1.90 11.77 -14.16
N LEU A 666 -0.99 11.11 -14.87
CA LEU A 666 -1.27 10.11 -15.89
C LEU A 666 -2.14 10.65 -17.04
N THR A 667 -1.98 11.93 -17.41
CA THR A 667 -2.67 12.53 -18.57
C THR A 667 -2.34 11.72 -19.82
N LYS A 668 -3.35 11.14 -20.45
CA LYS A 668 -3.15 10.10 -21.47
C LYS A 668 -2.88 10.67 -22.85
N ILE A 669 -1.87 10.11 -23.53
CA ILE A 669 -1.79 10.02 -24.98
C ILE A 669 -1.96 8.54 -25.33
N SER A 670 -3.20 8.13 -25.59
CA SER A 670 -3.57 6.73 -25.79
C SER A 670 -3.82 6.36 -27.26
N GLY A 671 -4.12 7.35 -28.10
CA GLY A 671 -4.30 7.14 -29.53
C GLY A 671 -2.99 6.97 -30.31
N ASN A 672 -3.03 6.22 -31.40
CA ASN A 672 -1.88 6.06 -32.31
C ASN A 672 -1.69 7.29 -33.21
N ASN A 673 -0.46 7.50 -33.68
CA ASN A 673 -0.06 8.60 -34.57
C ASN A 673 -0.48 10.00 -34.08
N ILE A 674 -0.39 10.25 -32.77
CA ILE A 674 -0.61 11.59 -32.20
C ILE A 674 0.70 12.37 -32.17
N SER A 675 0.63 13.65 -32.51
CA SER A 675 1.75 14.60 -32.42
C SER A 675 1.34 15.76 -31.53
N LEU A 676 2.15 16.06 -30.52
CA LEU A 676 1.99 17.19 -29.62
C LEU A 676 3.17 18.14 -29.83
N ILE A 677 2.87 19.28 -30.45
CA ILE A 677 3.85 20.24 -30.98
C ILE A 677 3.72 21.55 -30.23
N GLY A 678 4.72 21.91 -29.45
CA GLY A 678 4.77 23.22 -28.82
C GLY A 678 5.23 24.31 -29.79
N GLU A 679 4.98 25.56 -29.41
CA GLU A 679 5.54 26.72 -30.11
C GLU A 679 7.05 26.84 -29.88
N SER A 680 7.50 26.56 -28.65
CA SER A 680 8.92 26.50 -28.30
C SER A 680 9.16 25.66 -27.04
N MET A 681 10.32 24.99 -26.97
CA MET A 681 10.73 24.22 -25.80
C MET A 681 10.73 25.08 -24.53
N GLU A 682 11.15 26.34 -24.61
CA GLU A 682 11.22 27.27 -23.48
C GLU A 682 9.86 27.83 -23.03
N GLY A 683 8.93 28.03 -23.97
CA GLY A 683 7.71 28.77 -23.73
C GLY A 683 6.45 27.90 -23.56
N THR A 684 6.44 26.66 -24.07
CA THR A 684 5.32 25.73 -23.91
C THR A 684 5.59 24.77 -22.76
N ILE A 685 5.00 25.03 -21.58
CA ILE A 685 5.28 24.28 -20.35
C ILE A 685 4.01 23.56 -19.88
N ILE A 686 4.02 22.23 -19.85
CA ILE A 686 2.97 21.41 -19.28
C ILE A 686 3.45 20.92 -17.91
N VAL A 687 2.72 21.28 -16.85
CA VAL A 687 3.15 21.03 -15.47
C VAL A 687 2.07 20.37 -14.64
N ASN A 688 2.45 19.40 -13.80
CA ASN A 688 1.64 18.93 -12.68
C ASN A 688 2.42 19.02 -11.37
N ALA A 689 1.72 19.14 -10.25
CA ALA A 689 2.25 19.16 -8.90
C ALA A 689 1.49 18.14 -8.02
N PRO A 690 1.81 16.84 -8.13
CA PRO A 690 1.19 15.80 -7.31
C PRO A 690 1.51 16.00 -5.82
N ASP A 691 0.60 15.58 -4.95
CA ASP A 691 0.89 15.53 -3.51
C ASP A 691 2.06 14.58 -3.22
N VAL A 692 2.86 14.90 -2.21
CA VAL A 692 3.95 14.04 -1.71
C VAL A 692 3.48 12.62 -1.40
N ALA A 693 2.25 12.46 -0.89
CA ALA A 693 1.67 11.16 -0.59
C ALA A 693 1.43 10.28 -1.84
N ASN A 694 1.35 10.89 -3.03
CA ASN A 694 1.20 10.19 -4.30
C ASN A 694 2.55 9.87 -4.98
N GLU A 695 3.68 10.18 -4.32
CA GLU A 695 5.03 9.88 -4.81
C GLU A 695 5.13 8.43 -5.31
N GLY A 696 5.59 8.26 -6.56
CA GLY A 696 5.57 6.94 -7.17
C GLY A 696 5.79 6.96 -8.68
N ILE A 697 6.60 6.00 -9.13
CA ILE A 697 6.95 5.80 -10.56
C ILE A 697 5.75 5.41 -11.44
N GLY A 698 4.71 4.81 -10.83
CA GLY A 698 3.50 4.36 -11.54
C GLY A 698 2.32 5.31 -11.46
N THR A 699 2.42 6.41 -10.71
CA THR A 699 1.28 7.22 -10.29
C THR A 699 1.44 8.71 -10.60
N THR A 700 2.67 9.21 -10.73
CA THR A 700 2.94 10.66 -10.77
C THR A 700 3.08 11.27 -12.17
N ALA A 701 3.16 10.46 -13.23
CA ALA A 701 3.57 10.93 -14.56
C ALA A 701 2.77 12.16 -15.02
N THR A 702 3.42 13.21 -15.50
CA THR A 702 2.71 14.34 -16.15
C THR A 702 1.96 13.85 -17.38
N ILE A 703 2.63 13.06 -18.22
CA ILE A 703 2.05 12.38 -19.39
C ILE A 703 2.25 10.87 -19.28
N LEU A 704 1.17 10.12 -19.54
CA LEU A 704 1.19 8.68 -19.78
C LEU A 704 0.93 8.42 -21.27
N ASN A 705 1.96 7.98 -21.99
CA ASN A 705 1.81 7.54 -23.37
C ASN A 705 1.54 6.03 -23.42
N THR A 706 0.44 5.61 -24.06
CA THR A 706 0.17 4.21 -24.40
C THR A 706 -0.02 4.00 -25.91
N GLY A 707 -0.05 5.09 -26.69
CA GLY A 707 -0.19 5.04 -28.15
C GLY A 707 1.10 4.70 -28.88
N LYS A 708 0.97 4.31 -30.15
CA LYS A 708 2.08 4.04 -31.07
C LYS A 708 2.40 5.26 -31.93
N ASN A 709 3.67 5.42 -32.31
CA ASN A 709 4.17 6.49 -33.18
C ASN A 709 3.88 7.90 -32.66
N THR A 710 3.88 8.08 -31.33
CA THR A 710 3.72 9.37 -30.66
C THR A 710 4.90 10.29 -30.99
N TYR A 711 4.64 11.55 -31.31
CA TYR A 711 5.67 12.55 -31.62
C TYR A 711 5.52 13.77 -30.72
N LEU A 712 6.57 14.10 -29.99
CA LEU A 712 6.64 15.24 -29.08
C LEU A 712 7.72 16.19 -29.58
N GLN A 713 7.39 17.46 -29.83
CA GLN A 713 8.37 18.46 -30.21
C GLN A 713 8.15 19.81 -29.53
N ASP A 714 9.26 20.48 -29.18
CA ASP A 714 9.29 21.88 -28.73
C ASP A 714 8.40 22.12 -27.49
N ILE A 715 8.45 21.22 -26.50
CA ILE A 715 7.67 21.33 -25.24
C ILE A 715 8.56 21.11 -24.01
N THR A 716 8.18 21.72 -22.88
CA THR A 716 8.65 21.35 -21.55
C THR A 716 7.57 20.54 -20.82
N LEU A 717 7.94 19.37 -20.31
CA LEU A 717 7.15 18.60 -19.34
C LEU A 717 7.77 18.76 -17.95
N GLN A 718 7.00 19.24 -16.98
CA GLN A 718 7.47 19.45 -15.62
C GLN A 718 6.62 18.67 -14.62
N ASN A 719 7.28 17.89 -13.77
CA ASN A 719 6.65 17.33 -12.57
C ASN A 719 7.21 18.05 -11.34
N ALA A 720 6.35 18.89 -10.75
CA ALA A 720 6.65 19.81 -9.66
C ALA A 720 6.32 19.23 -8.27
N LEU A 721 6.27 17.90 -8.12
CA LEU A 721 6.23 17.25 -6.80
C LEU A 721 7.32 17.83 -5.89
N ASP A 722 6.97 18.12 -4.62
CA ASP A 722 7.92 18.62 -3.63
C ASP A 722 8.92 17.53 -3.22
N TYR A 723 9.99 17.41 -4.01
CA TYR A 723 11.06 16.44 -3.82
C TYR A 723 11.71 16.57 -2.44
N TYR A 724 11.99 17.80 -2.01
CA TYR A 724 12.70 18.07 -0.76
C TYR A 724 11.81 17.86 0.48
N GLY A 725 10.50 18.06 0.35
CA GLY A 725 9.50 17.75 1.37
C GLY A 725 9.12 16.27 1.44
N SER A 726 9.47 15.46 0.43
CA SER A 726 8.95 14.10 0.28
C SER A 726 9.33 13.11 1.39
N GLY A 727 10.47 13.30 2.05
CA GLY A 727 11.03 12.39 3.06
C GLY A 727 11.38 10.97 2.57
N ALA A 728 10.87 10.56 1.41
CA ALA A 728 11.07 9.30 0.71
C ALA A 728 12.01 9.47 -0.50
N ALA A 729 11.81 8.68 -1.56
CA ALA A 729 12.65 8.72 -2.77
C ALA A 729 12.35 9.96 -3.66
N GLY A 730 11.13 10.50 -3.62
CA GLY A 730 10.75 11.69 -4.39
C GLY A 730 10.60 11.41 -5.90
N ARG A 731 10.12 10.21 -6.26
CA ARG A 731 9.82 9.76 -7.63
C ARG A 731 8.70 10.59 -8.24
N ALA A 732 9.04 11.31 -9.30
CA ALA A 732 8.20 12.29 -9.94
C ALA A 732 8.43 12.20 -11.46
N VAL A 733 7.57 11.47 -12.14
CA VAL A 733 7.74 11.15 -13.56
C VAL A 733 7.21 12.31 -14.42
N CYS A 734 7.94 12.74 -15.45
CA CYS A 734 7.41 13.64 -16.48
C CYS A 734 6.69 12.85 -17.56
N LEU A 735 7.36 11.85 -18.14
CA LEU A 735 6.82 10.98 -19.18
C LEU A 735 6.96 9.52 -18.78
N GLN A 736 5.82 8.85 -18.59
CA GLN A 736 5.75 7.40 -18.54
C GLN A 736 5.36 6.89 -19.92
N ASP A 737 6.28 6.24 -20.60
CA ASP A 737 6.10 5.80 -21.99
C ASP A 737 5.89 4.29 -22.07
N LYS A 738 4.63 3.89 -22.17
CA LYS A 738 4.19 2.51 -22.45
C LYS A 738 3.92 2.28 -23.94
N GLY A 739 4.16 3.28 -24.77
CA GLY A 739 3.88 3.23 -26.20
C GLY A 739 4.92 2.42 -26.98
N ALA A 740 4.91 2.62 -28.29
CA ALA A 740 5.93 2.10 -29.20
C ALA A 740 6.29 3.16 -30.25
N ASN A 741 7.57 3.24 -30.61
CA ASN A 741 8.10 4.15 -31.63
C ASN A 741 7.87 5.63 -31.28
N THR A 742 8.02 6.00 -30.01
CA THR A 742 7.90 7.40 -29.58
C THR A 742 9.12 8.19 -30.01
N ILE A 743 8.90 9.40 -30.51
CA ILE A 743 9.95 10.36 -30.87
C ILE A 743 9.78 11.63 -30.04
N CYS A 744 10.86 12.05 -29.39
CA CYS A 744 10.94 13.30 -28.65
C CYS A 744 12.06 14.17 -29.24
N LYS A 745 11.72 15.36 -29.76
CA LYS A 745 12.68 16.30 -30.34
C LYS A 745 12.57 17.66 -29.67
N ASN A 746 13.66 18.22 -29.15
CA ASN A 746 13.61 19.48 -28.38
C ASN A 746 12.56 19.43 -27.25
N VAL A 747 12.52 18.31 -26.53
CA VAL A 747 11.66 18.16 -25.35
C VAL A 747 12.50 18.39 -24.11
N ARG A 748 12.04 19.27 -23.22
CA ARG A 748 12.65 19.47 -21.90
C ARG A 748 11.84 18.72 -20.84
N MET A 749 12.49 17.92 -20.01
CA MET A 749 11.86 17.28 -18.85
C MET A 749 12.47 17.81 -17.56
N LEU A 750 11.63 18.39 -16.70
CA LEU A 750 12.01 18.98 -15.43
C LEU A 750 11.40 18.19 -14.27
N SER A 751 12.22 17.36 -13.62
CA SER A 751 11.85 16.74 -12.36
C SER A 751 13.09 16.30 -11.56
N TYR A 752 12.94 15.30 -10.68
CA TYR A 752 13.99 14.80 -9.80
C TYR A 752 14.24 13.31 -10.01
N GLN A 753 13.69 12.43 -9.17
CA GLN A 753 13.91 10.99 -9.31
C GLN A 753 12.91 10.39 -10.31
N ASP A 754 13.38 9.46 -11.15
CA ASP A 754 12.60 8.72 -12.17
C ASP A 754 11.92 9.59 -13.25
N THR A 755 12.53 10.69 -13.67
CA THR A 755 11.94 11.70 -14.58
C THR A 755 11.40 11.14 -15.90
N TYR A 756 12.13 10.26 -16.58
CA TYR A 756 11.66 9.55 -17.76
C TYR A 756 11.60 8.05 -17.49
N TYR A 757 10.42 7.48 -17.69
CA TYR A 757 10.18 6.06 -17.50
C TYR A 757 9.74 5.39 -18.81
N SER A 758 10.67 4.73 -19.50
CA SER A 758 10.37 3.90 -20.68
C SER A 758 9.75 2.56 -20.25
N ASN A 759 8.45 2.59 -19.95
CA ASN A 759 7.67 1.47 -19.39
C ASN A 759 7.08 0.55 -20.48
N ALA A 760 7.86 0.21 -21.49
CA ALA A 760 7.51 -0.84 -22.44
C ALA A 760 8.77 -1.43 -23.11
N ASN A 761 8.64 -2.67 -23.59
CA ASN A 761 9.69 -3.34 -24.34
C ASN A 761 9.63 -2.96 -25.83
N ASN A 762 9.84 -1.68 -26.16
CA ASN A 762 9.71 -1.11 -27.50
C ASN A 762 10.88 -0.18 -27.87
N ALA A 763 10.82 0.42 -29.07
CA ALA A 763 11.80 1.37 -29.58
C ALA A 763 11.42 2.83 -29.28
N PHE A 764 12.39 3.65 -28.89
CA PHE A 764 12.20 5.06 -28.54
C PHE A 764 13.38 5.93 -29.01
N TYR A 765 13.10 7.15 -29.48
CA TYR A 765 14.14 8.05 -30.01
C TYR A 765 14.02 9.45 -29.44
N TRP A 766 15.13 9.96 -28.92
CA TRP A 766 15.28 11.31 -28.38
C TRP A 766 16.32 12.07 -29.19
N GLU A 767 16.00 13.31 -29.56
CA GLU A 767 16.91 14.18 -30.31
C GLU A 767 16.92 15.58 -29.69
N THR A 768 18.12 16.14 -29.47
CA THR A 768 18.32 17.54 -29.05
C THR A 768 17.45 17.97 -27.85
N SER A 769 17.11 17.01 -27.00
CA SER A 769 16.21 17.15 -25.85
C SER A 769 17.00 17.34 -24.56
N GLU A 770 16.37 17.92 -23.54
CA GLU A 770 16.99 18.25 -22.25
C GLU A 770 16.29 17.48 -21.12
N ILE A 771 17.02 16.69 -20.33
CA ILE A 771 16.45 15.82 -19.30
C ILE A 771 17.12 16.10 -17.96
N HIS A 772 16.35 16.58 -16.99
CA HIS A 772 16.82 16.89 -15.64
C HIS A 772 16.40 15.83 -14.65
N GLY A 773 17.26 15.51 -13.69
CA GLY A 773 16.85 14.70 -12.54
C GLY A 773 17.98 14.37 -11.58
N THR A 774 17.69 13.56 -10.57
CA THR A 774 18.61 13.22 -9.47
C THR A 774 19.05 11.75 -9.50
N VAL A 775 18.18 10.85 -9.07
CA VAL A 775 18.44 9.41 -9.01
C VAL A 775 17.63 8.73 -10.11
N ASP A 776 18.24 7.83 -10.86
CA ASP A 776 17.60 6.96 -11.86
C ASP A 776 16.70 7.71 -12.84
N PHE A 777 17.04 8.96 -13.18
CA PHE A 777 16.08 9.86 -13.82
C PHE A 777 15.77 9.48 -15.28
N ILE A 778 16.52 8.55 -15.87
CA ILE A 778 16.15 7.80 -17.07
C ILE A 778 16.12 6.32 -16.73
N CYS A 779 14.93 5.72 -16.66
CA CYS A 779 14.76 4.33 -16.23
C CYS A 779 13.70 3.58 -17.03
N GLY A 780 13.73 2.25 -16.95
CA GLY A 780 12.80 1.37 -17.68
C GLY A 780 13.47 0.49 -18.73
N GLY A 781 12.67 -0.03 -19.65
CA GLY A 781 13.07 -0.99 -20.67
C GLY A 781 13.05 -0.43 -22.09
N GLY A 782 13.10 -1.34 -23.07
CA GLY A 782 13.15 -0.99 -24.49
C GLY A 782 14.57 -0.75 -25.02
N ASP A 783 14.64 -0.51 -26.33
CA ASP A 783 15.82 0.04 -27.00
C ASP A 783 15.58 1.56 -27.19
N VAL A 784 16.32 2.39 -26.44
CA VAL A 784 16.18 3.85 -26.44
C VAL A 784 17.45 4.48 -26.97
N PHE A 785 17.32 5.37 -27.95
CA PHE A 785 18.45 6.11 -28.51
C PHE A 785 18.33 7.61 -28.21
N PHE A 786 19.31 8.15 -27.49
CA PHE A 786 19.44 9.57 -27.18
C PHE A 786 20.53 10.20 -28.06
N ASN A 787 20.10 11.04 -28.99
CA ASN A 787 20.95 11.71 -29.97
C ASN A 787 21.12 13.19 -29.60
N LYS A 788 22.34 13.58 -29.21
CA LYS A 788 22.69 14.98 -28.89
C LYS A 788 21.79 15.61 -27.82
N CYS A 789 21.37 14.82 -26.83
CA CYS A 789 20.59 15.31 -25.69
C CYS A 789 21.49 15.99 -24.66
N LEU A 790 20.92 16.90 -23.89
CA LEU A 790 21.50 17.46 -22.67
C LEU A 790 20.92 16.72 -21.46
N LEU A 791 21.79 16.15 -20.63
CA LEU A 791 21.43 15.44 -19.41
C LEU A 791 21.90 16.27 -18.21
N VAL A 792 20.98 16.70 -17.36
CA VAL A 792 21.26 17.60 -16.23
C VAL A 792 21.06 16.88 -14.90
N GLY A 793 22.15 16.59 -14.21
CA GLY A 793 22.11 16.03 -12.85
C GLY A 793 21.80 17.10 -11.83
N GLU A 794 20.59 17.14 -11.29
CA GLU A 794 20.16 18.11 -10.28
C GLU A 794 20.71 17.79 -8.88
N SER A 795 20.86 18.82 -8.05
CA SER A 795 21.31 18.65 -6.67
C SER A 795 20.27 17.90 -5.83
N ARG A 796 20.74 17.05 -4.91
CA ARG A 796 19.87 16.38 -3.93
C ARG A 796 19.58 17.23 -2.69
N SER A 797 19.90 18.51 -2.74
CA SER A 797 19.61 19.51 -1.71
C SER A 797 19.10 20.78 -2.37
N ALA A 798 18.10 21.42 -1.74
CA ALA A 798 17.61 22.73 -2.17
C ALA A 798 18.69 23.83 -2.09
N THR A 799 19.78 23.58 -1.34
CA THR A 799 20.90 24.51 -1.19
C THR A 799 22.23 23.83 -1.50
N GLY A 800 22.97 24.41 -2.45
CA GLY A 800 24.31 23.94 -2.85
C GLY A 800 24.32 22.63 -3.63
N LYS A 801 25.51 22.20 -4.06
CA LYS A 801 25.73 20.89 -4.71
C LYS A 801 25.75 19.80 -3.62
N SER A 802 24.84 18.84 -3.69
CA SER A 802 24.78 17.72 -2.74
C SER A 802 24.35 16.42 -3.43
N GLY A 803 24.79 15.30 -2.85
CA GLY A 803 24.45 13.96 -3.30
C GLY A 803 25.17 13.48 -4.55
N GLU A 804 25.07 12.18 -4.81
CA GLU A 804 25.45 11.56 -6.07
C GLU A 804 24.22 11.39 -6.95
N VAL A 805 24.32 11.82 -8.21
CA VAL A 805 23.33 11.61 -9.27
C VAL A 805 23.59 10.27 -9.96
N THR A 806 22.53 9.51 -10.22
CA THR A 806 22.60 8.33 -11.09
C THR A 806 21.78 8.63 -12.33
N LEU A 807 22.43 8.78 -13.49
CA LEU A 807 21.77 9.20 -14.73
C LEU A 807 20.72 8.19 -15.19
N THR A 808 21.08 6.90 -15.17
CA THR A 808 20.24 5.86 -15.78
C THR A 808 20.05 4.62 -14.91
N ALA A 809 18.90 3.97 -15.06
CA ALA A 809 18.59 2.69 -14.45
C ALA A 809 17.89 1.75 -15.45
N PRO A 810 18.64 1.14 -16.38
CA PRO A 810 18.06 0.26 -17.40
C PRO A 810 17.50 -1.05 -16.82
N TYR A 811 16.35 -1.44 -17.34
CA TYR A 811 15.66 -2.72 -17.21
C TYR A 811 15.48 -3.31 -18.61
N THR A 812 16.60 -3.64 -19.27
CA THR A 812 16.56 -4.13 -20.65
C THR A 812 16.03 -5.56 -20.68
N ASP A 813 15.05 -5.84 -21.53
CA ASP A 813 14.60 -7.22 -21.76
C ASP A 813 15.68 -8.02 -22.50
N ALA A 814 15.74 -9.34 -22.30
CA ALA A 814 16.73 -10.19 -22.96
C ALA A 814 16.59 -10.20 -24.49
N SER A 815 15.39 -9.89 -25.03
CA SER A 815 15.12 -9.76 -26.46
C SER A 815 15.72 -8.52 -27.12
N ASN A 816 15.96 -7.45 -26.35
CA ASN A 816 16.57 -6.22 -26.87
C ASN A 816 18.08 -6.39 -26.94
N THR A 817 18.70 -5.79 -27.95
CA THR A 817 20.15 -5.92 -28.14
C THR A 817 20.92 -4.83 -27.41
N PHE A 818 20.39 -3.62 -27.30
CA PHE A 818 21.18 -2.43 -26.97
C PHE A 818 20.83 -1.81 -25.62
N GLY A 819 19.56 -1.83 -25.20
CA GLY A 819 19.10 -1.08 -24.04
C GLY A 819 19.16 0.41 -24.31
N TYR A 820 19.90 1.16 -23.51
CA TYR A 820 20.05 2.60 -23.70
C TYR A 820 21.35 2.97 -24.43
N VAL A 821 21.23 3.80 -25.46
CA VAL A 821 22.37 4.32 -26.23
C VAL A 821 22.32 5.84 -26.22
N PHE A 822 23.39 6.47 -25.73
CA PHE A 822 23.58 7.91 -25.74
C PHE A 822 24.71 8.25 -26.70
N ASP A 823 24.44 9.00 -27.76
CA ASP A 823 25.45 9.41 -28.74
C ASP A 823 25.47 10.93 -28.92
N GLY A 824 26.65 11.52 -28.81
CA GLY A 824 26.85 12.96 -28.94
C GLY A 824 26.18 13.79 -27.84
N CYS A 825 25.75 13.16 -26.74
CA CYS A 825 25.06 13.84 -25.64
C CYS A 825 26.01 14.71 -24.81
N THR A 826 25.46 15.67 -24.08
CA THR A 826 26.18 16.51 -23.10
C THR A 826 25.66 16.23 -21.70
N ILE A 827 26.54 16.15 -20.71
CA ILE A 827 26.20 16.00 -19.30
C ILE A 827 26.62 17.26 -18.54
N GLU A 828 25.66 17.85 -17.83
CA GLU A 828 25.85 18.94 -16.88
C GLU A 828 25.48 18.46 -15.47
N ASN A 829 26.43 18.46 -14.55
CA ASN A 829 26.20 18.03 -13.17
C ASN A 829 26.14 19.23 -12.21
N ARG A 830 24.99 19.35 -11.54
CA ARG A 830 24.70 20.30 -10.46
C ARG A 830 24.72 19.65 -9.07
N ALA A 831 24.90 18.34 -8.98
CA ALA A 831 25.11 17.62 -7.72
C ALA A 831 26.58 17.56 -7.29
N ALA A 832 26.90 16.91 -6.17
CA ALA A 832 28.28 16.79 -5.70
C ALA A 832 29.12 15.80 -6.53
N SER A 833 28.46 14.78 -7.10
CA SER A 833 29.07 13.78 -7.98
C SER A 833 27.99 13.11 -8.84
N PHE A 834 28.38 12.34 -9.85
CA PHE A 834 27.44 11.57 -10.65
C PHE A 834 28.04 10.28 -11.22
N ASN A 835 27.19 9.35 -11.65
CA ASN A 835 27.55 8.16 -12.41
C ASN A 835 26.57 7.91 -13.56
N PHE A 836 27.04 7.24 -14.62
CA PHE A 836 26.28 6.96 -15.83
C PHE A 836 25.05 6.08 -15.60
N GLY A 837 25.08 5.20 -14.60
CA GLY A 837 23.93 4.38 -14.28
C GLY A 837 24.20 3.18 -13.40
N ARG A 838 23.10 2.51 -13.02
CA ARG A 838 23.08 1.29 -12.23
C ARG A 838 22.09 0.27 -12.79
N ALA A 839 22.42 -1.01 -12.64
CA ALA A 839 21.62 -2.10 -13.19
C ALA A 839 20.30 -2.28 -12.43
N TRP A 840 19.15 -1.87 -13.01
CA TRP A 840 17.85 -2.02 -12.35
C TRP A 840 17.41 -3.48 -12.33
N GLY A 841 17.26 -4.12 -13.49
CA GLY A 841 16.76 -5.49 -13.64
C GLY A 841 16.89 -6.00 -15.07
N GLY A 842 16.29 -7.16 -15.36
CA GLY A 842 16.40 -7.79 -16.68
C GLY A 842 17.84 -8.17 -17.04
N VAL A 843 18.27 -7.78 -18.25
CA VAL A 843 19.62 -7.96 -18.81
C VAL A 843 20.18 -6.57 -19.14
N PRO A 844 20.52 -5.74 -18.14
CA PRO A 844 20.63 -4.29 -18.31
C PRO A 844 21.84 -3.88 -19.15
N ARG A 845 21.57 -3.07 -20.20
CA ARG A 845 22.56 -2.61 -21.17
C ARG A 845 22.51 -1.09 -21.34
N LEU A 846 23.69 -0.50 -21.45
CA LEU A 846 23.90 0.94 -21.44
C LEU A 846 25.19 1.29 -22.20
N ALA A 847 25.10 2.26 -23.11
CA ALA A 847 26.25 2.78 -23.85
C ALA A 847 26.26 4.31 -23.87
N PHE A 848 27.38 4.91 -23.46
CA PHE A 848 27.66 6.34 -23.63
C PHE A 848 28.76 6.54 -24.67
N LEU A 849 28.43 7.20 -25.78
CA LEU A 849 29.30 7.39 -26.94
C LEU A 849 29.44 8.89 -27.22
N ASN A 850 30.66 9.33 -27.54
CA ASN A 850 30.95 10.70 -27.97
C ASN A 850 30.37 11.78 -27.02
N THR A 851 30.38 11.50 -25.72
CA THR A 851 29.65 12.29 -24.72
C THR A 851 30.49 13.44 -24.18
N ILE A 852 29.98 14.67 -24.21
CA ILE A 852 30.62 15.82 -23.55
C ILE A 852 30.26 15.81 -22.07
N ILE A 853 31.26 15.91 -21.18
CA ILE A 853 31.10 15.97 -19.74
C ILE A 853 31.62 17.33 -19.27
N ASN A 854 30.74 18.22 -18.85
CA ASN A 854 31.14 19.56 -18.44
C ASN A 854 31.91 19.58 -17.10
N GLN A 855 31.67 18.61 -16.22
CA GLN A 855 32.36 18.46 -14.92
C GLN A 855 33.07 17.10 -14.81
N PRO A 856 34.16 16.85 -15.58
CA PRO A 856 34.78 15.53 -15.67
C PRO A 856 35.44 15.05 -14.38
N ASN A 857 35.70 15.96 -13.42
CA ASN A 857 36.23 15.63 -12.09
C ASN A 857 35.16 15.13 -11.11
N GLU A 858 33.87 15.27 -11.44
CA GLU A 858 32.75 14.93 -10.56
C GLU A 858 32.12 13.57 -10.89
N ILE A 859 32.52 12.94 -11.99
CA ILE A 859 32.08 11.59 -12.36
C ILE A 859 32.76 10.53 -11.48
N ALA A 860 32.01 9.52 -11.07
CA ALA A 860 32.53 8.38 -10.34
C ALA A 860 33.70 7.72 -11.11
N ALA A 861 34.77 7.34 -10.39
CA ALA A 861 35.97 6.76 -11.01
C ALA A 861 35.68 5.47 -11.81
N LYS A 862 34.69 4.69 -11.37
CA LYS A 862 34.22 3.48 -12.08
C LYS A 862 33.24 3.78 -13.22
N ARG A 863 32.84 5.04 -13.39
CA ARG A 863 31.80 5.54 -14.31
C ARG A 863 30.38 5.07 -14.03
N PHE A 864 30.23 3.84 -13.55
CA PHE A 864 28.97 3.17 -13.24
C PHE A 864 28.91 2.73 -11.78
N THR A 865 27.69 2.48 -11.30
CA THR A 865 27.49 1.86 -9.98
C THR A 865 27.75 0.36 -10.06
N ALA A 866 28.79 -0.13 -9.37
CA ALA A 866 29.19 -1.54 -9.40
C ALA A 866 28.20 -2.47 -8.66
N ALA A 867 27.56 -1.99 -7.59
CA ALA A 867 26.53 -2.73 -6.89
C ALA A 867 25.21 -2.58 -7.66
N GLY A 868 24.81 -3.62 -8.38
CA GLY A 868 23.55 -3.64 -9.11
C GLY A 868 22.35 -3.55 -8.17
N MET A 869 21.24 -2.99 -8.65
CA MET A 869 20.03 -2.84 -7.85
C MET A 869 19.37 -4.20 -7.63
N ASN A 870 19.00 -4.91 -8.71
CA ASN A 870 18.44 -6.28 -8.64
C ASN A 870 19.24 -7.33 -9.41
N VAL A 871 20.14 -6.93 -10.30
CA VAL A 871 21.01 -7.80 -11.09
C VAL A 871 22.37 -7.12 -11.32
N PRO A 872 23.48 -7.85 -11.55
CA PRO A 872 24.69 -7.22 -12.06
C PRO A 872 24.46 -6.66 -13.48
N ALA A 873 25.22 -5.63 -13.87
CA ALA A 873 25.16 -5.09 -15.23
C ALA A 873 25.49 -6.18 -16.27
N ASP A 874 24.80 -6.22 -17.41
CA ASP A 874 25.10 -7.14 -18.51
C ASP A 874 26.13 -6.52 -19.48
N LYS A 875 25.87 -5.30 -19.94
CA LYS A 875 26.76 -4.57 -20.86
C LYS A 875 26.70 -3.07 -20.66
N PHE A 876 27.59 -2.54 -19.81
CA PHE A 876 27.74 -1.11 -19.56
C PHE A 876 29.05 -0.64 -20.17
N VAL A 877 28.98 0.28 -21.14
CA VAL A 877 30.15 0.69 -21.93
C VAL A 877 30.22 2.20 -22.15
N GLU A 878 31.43 2.71 -22.31
CA GLU A 878 31.73 4.09 -22.69
C GLU A 878 32.73 4.15 -23.86
N PHE A 879 32.58 5.17 -24.71
CA PHE A 879 33.50 5.48 -25.80
C PHE A 879 33.61 6.99 -26.01
N ASN A 880 34.84 7.49 -26.10
CA ASN A 880 35.15 8.85 -26.55
C ASN A 880 34.37 9.96 -25.81
N SER A 881 34.22 9.83 -24.51
CA SER A 881 33.77 10.93 -23.66
C SER A 881 34.83 12.01 -23.60
N MET A 882 34.41 13.27 -23.70
CA MET A 882 35.29 14.45 -23.77
C MET A 882 34.90 15.47 -22.70
N ASP A 883 35.83 16.33 -22.29
CA ASP A 883 35.48 17.56 -21.56
C ASP A 883 34.90 18.63 -22.52
N ALA A 884 34.50 19.78 -21.97
CA ALA A 884 33.93 20.89 -22.74
C ALA A 884 34.91 21.51 -23.76
N ASP A 885 36.22 21.29 -23.58
CA ASP A 885 37.26 21.77 -24.49
C ASP A 885 37.58 20.74 -25.60
N GLY A 886 36.94 19.57 -25.57
CA GLY A 886 37.11 18.49 -26.55
C GLY A 886 38.27 17.53 -26.23
N ASN A 887 38.86 17.60 -25.04
CA ASN A 887 39.88 16.63 -24.63
C ASN A 887 39.20 15.32 -24.20
N VAL A 888 39.73 14.19 -24.65
CA VAL A 888 39.20 12.87 -24.28
C VAL A 888 39.45 12.62 -22.79
N VAL A 889 38.37 12.34 -22.05
CA VAL A 889 38.38 12.00 -20.61
C VAL A 889 38.00 10.55 -20.33
N THR A 890 37.65 9.77 -21.37
CA THR A 890 37.54 8.31 -21.28
C THR A 890 38.89 7.73 -20.85
N PRO A 891 38.94 6.88 -19.80
CA PRO A 891 40.16 6.25 -19.37
C PRO A 891 40.63 5.23 -20.42
N THR A 892 41.91 4.88 -20.41
CA THR A 892 42.45 3.87 -21.36
C THR A 892 41.85 2.47 -21.12
N THR A 893 41.50 2.16 -19.86
CA THR A 893 40.85 0.92 -19.43
C THR A 893 40.04 1.21 -18.17
N ASN A 894 38.92 0.52 -18.00
CA ASN A 894 38.12 0.54 -16.79
C ASN A 894 37.39 -0.79 -16.64
N VAL A 895 38.07 -1.77 -16.04
CA VAL A 895 37.47 -3.07 -15.70
C VAL A 895 36.63 -2.96 -14.43
N VAL A 896 35.34 -3.21 -14.55
CA VAL A 896 34.39 -3.11 -13.45
C VAL A 896 33.79 -4.48 -13.14
N LYS A 897 33.87 -4.86 -11.86
CA LYS A 897 33.19 -6.04 -11.32
C LYS A 897 31.83 -5.65 -10.78
N PHE A 898 30.79 -5.89 -11.57
CA PHE A 898 29.40 -5.67 -11.19
C PHE A 898 28.87 -6.83 -10.36
N THR A 899 28.17 -6.53 -9.27
CA THR A 899 27.73 -7.54 -8.29
C THR A 899 26.30 -7.30 -7.84
N LYS A 900 25.54 -8.39 -7.68
CA LYS A 900 24.32 -8.43 -6.88
C LYS A 900 24.23 -9.80 -6.21
N ASP A 901 24.17 -9.81 -4.89
CA ASP A 901 24.20 -11.03 -4.07
C ASP A 901 25.39 -11.93 -4.48
N SER A 902 25.15 -13.18 -4.89
CA SER A 902 26.19 -14.09 -5.38
C SER A 902 26.51 -13.94 -6.86
N LYS A 903 25.74 -13.15 -7.62
CA LYS A 903 25.93 -12.96 -9.06
C LYS A 903 26.98 -11.89 -9.32
N VAL A 904 27.89 -12.20 -10.24
CA VAL A 904 29.01 -11.34 -10.61
C VAL A 904 29.11 -11.31 -12.13
N ASN A 905 29.28 -10.11 -12.68
CA ASN A 905 29.73 -9.91 -14.06
C ASN A 905 30.92 -8.94 -14.05
N GLU A 906 32.05 -9.33 -14.62
CA GLU A 906 33.25 -8.48 -14.69
C GLU A 906 33.55 -8.20 -16.15
N MET A 907 33.70 -6.91 -16.50
CA MET A 907 33.90 -6.52 -17.89
C MET A 907 34.74 -5.27 -18.04
N GLU A 908 35.45 -5.19 -19.17
CA GLU A 908 36.02 -3.94 -19.67
C GLU A 908 34.87 -3.05 -20.15
N THR A 909 34.80 -1.86 -19.56
CA THR A 909 33.73 -0.89 -19.87
C THR A 909 34.15 0.12 -20.93
N VAL A 910 35.44 0.24 -21.24
CA VAL A 910 35.92 1.10 -22.34
C VAL A 910 35.99 0.29 -23.64
N ILE A 911 35.19 0.68 -24.64
CA ILE A 911 35.17 0.02 -25.95
C ILE A 911 36.02 0.76 -26.99
N ASN A 912 36.35 0.09 -28.08
CA ASN A 912 37.07 0.70 -29.21
C ASN A 912 36.12 1.25 -30.28
N ALA A 913 36.67 1.95 -31.29
CA ALA A 913 35.87 2.58 -32.35
C ALA A 913 35.06 1.59 -33.20
N GLU A 914 35.58 0.37 -33.44
CA GLU A 914 34.87 -0.67 -34.19
C GLU A 914 33.66 -1.20 -33.40
N GLN A 915 33.83 -1.42 -32.10
CA GLN A 915 32.75 -1.80 -31.20
C GLN A 915 31.71 -0.69 -31.05
N ALA A 916 32.14 0.57 -30.95
CA ALA A 916 31.24 1.73 -30.87
C ALA A 916 30.40 1.88 -32.15
N ALA A 917 30.95 1.60 -33.33
CA ALA A 917 30.21 1.65 -34.60
C ALA A 917 29.03 0.65 -34.67
N ALA A 918 29.03 -0.41 -33.84
CA ALA A 918 27.91 -1.35 -33.75
C ALA A 918 26.66 -0.75 -33.08
N TYR A 919 26.79 0.39 -32.41
CA TYR A 919 25.72 1.13 -31.75
C TYR A 919 25.15 2.27 -32.60
N ALA A 920 25.51 2.38 -33.89
CA ALA A 920 24.96 3.40 -34.77
C ALA A 920 23.42 3.30 -34.87
N LEU A 921 22.74 4.42 -35.10
CA LEU A 921 21.28 4.51 -35.09
C LEU A 921 20.60 3.48 -36.02
N ASP A 922 21.16 3.24 -37.20
CA ASP A 922 20.67 2.26 -38.18
C ASP A 922 20.89 0.79 -37.76
N LYS A 923 21.75 0.55 -36.76
CA LYS A 923 21.97 -0.77 -36.14
C LYS A 923 21.04 -0.99 -34.96
N VAL A 924 20.79 0.05 -34.17
CA VAL A 924 19.82 0.02 -33.08
C VAL A 924 18.40 -0.11 -33.64
N PHE A 925 18.08 0.65 -34.69
CA PHE A 925 16.79 0.61 -35.37
C PHE A 925 16.95 0.23 -36.85
N PRO A 926 16.98 -1.08 -37.18
CA PRO A 926 17.21 -1.54 -38.55
C PRO A 926 16.01 -1.31 -39.49
N THR A 927 14.81 -1.20 -38.94
CA THR A 927 13.55 -1.10 -39.70
C THR A 927 12.78 0.20 -39.45
N TRP A 928 13.21 1.02 -38.49
CA TRP A 928 12.57 2.27 -38.12
C TRP A 928 13.57 3.41 -38.25
N THR A 929 13.20 4.47 -38.98
CA THR A 929 14.10 5.60 -39.30
C THR A 929 13.65 6.88 -38.58
N PRO A 930 13.75 6.95 -37.24
CA PRO A 930 13.18 8.06 -36.47
C PRO A 930 13.84 9.41 -36.77
N ALA A 931 15.15 9.45 -37.03
CA ALA A 931 15.84 10.69 -37.40
C ALA A 931 15.33 11.29 -38.73
N ALA A 932 14.91 10.44 -39.68
CA ALA A 932 14.30 10.92 -40.93
C ALA A 932 12.90 11.48 -40.68
N LEU A 933 12.10 10.81 -39.85
CA LEU A 933 10.76 11.29 -39.45
C LEU A 933 10.84 12.62 -38.66
N ALA A 934 11.85 12.76 -37.81
CA ALA A 934 12.10 13.96 -36.99
C ALA A 934 12.87 15.07 -37.74
N SER A 935 13.24 14.84 -39.00
CA SER A 935 14.00 15.79 -39.80
C SER A 935 13.19 17.07 -39.98
N GLN A 936 13.84 18.21 -39.73
CA GLN A 936 13.21 19.51 -39.91
C GLN A 936 13.32 19.94 -41.37
N VAL A 937 12.32 20.68 -41.83
CA VAL A 937 12.30 21.33 -43.14
C VAL A 937 12.38 22.84 -42.95
N THR A 938 12.96 23.55 -43.92
CA THR A 938 13.20 24.99 -43.82
C THR A 938 12.88 25.66 -45.16
N THR A 939 12.20 26.80 -45.12
CA THR A 939 11.92 27.61 -46.30
C THR A 939 13.08 28.56 -46.61
N ALA A 940 12.98 29.30 -47.72
CA ALA A 940 13.97 30.28 -48.14
C ALA A 940 13.28 31.54 -48.70
N ASN A 941 14.07 32.58 -48.95
CA ASN A 941 13.62 33.82 -49.62
C ASN A 941 12.42 34.51 -48.96
N VAL A 942 12.37 34.48 -47.61
CA VAL A 942 11.33 35.19 -46.85
C VAL A 942 11.49 36.69 -47.05
N THR A 943 10.50 37.29 -47.72
CA THR A 943 10.51 38.71 -48.09
C THR A 943 9.18 39.35 -47.73
N LEU A 944 9.23 40.62 -47.32
CA LEU A 944 8.05 41.43 -47.05
C LEU A 944 8.03 42.60 -48.05
N THR A 945 7.00 42.67 -48.87
CA THR A 945 6.82 43.76 -49.86
C THR A 945 5.34 44.07 -49.97
N ASP A 946 4.99 45.36 -49.95
CA ASP A 946 3.60 45.85 -50.05
C ASP A 946 2.64 45.12 -49.08
N ASN A 947 3.01 45.06 -47.79
CA ASN A 947 2.26 44.35 -46.72
C ASN A 947 1.99 42.87 -47.00
N THR A 948 2.77 42.24 -47.88
CA THR A 948 2.64 40.81 -48.20
C THR A 948 3.95 40.10 -47.90
N LEU A 949 3.92 39.17 -46.95
CA LEU A 949 5.01 38.24 -46.67
C LEU A 949 5.00 37.14 -47.73
N LYS A 950 6.15 36.79 -48.31
CA LYS A 950 6.32 35.73 -49.31
C LYS A 950 7.52 34.85 -48.99
N TRP A 951 7.46 33.57 -49.35
CA TRP A 951 8.53 32.60 -49.14
C TRP A 951 8.51 31.50 -50.22
N ASP A 952 9.60 30.75 -50.32
CA ASP A 952 9.68 29.62 -51.24
C ASP A 952 8.91 28.40 -50.72
N ALA A 953 8.20 27.73 -51.62
CA ALA A 953 7.62 26.42 -51.32
C ALA A 953 8.73 25.41 -51.00
N VAL A 954 8.50 24.59 -49.97
CA VAL A 954 9.39 23.53 -49.53
C VAL A 954 8.74 22.19 -49.85
N ASN A 955 9.48 21.31 -50.51
CA ASN A 955 9.04 19.93 -50.72
C ASN A 955 8.87 19.24 -49.35
N ASP A 956 7.81 18.47 -49.20
CA ASP A 956 7.47 17.72 -47.97
C ASP A 956 7.11 18.58 -46.74
N ALA A 957 6.92 19.90 -46.92
CA ALA A 957 6.32 20.73 -45.88
C ALA A 957 4.82 20.42 -45.75
N PHE A 958 4.36 20.24 -44.51
CA PHE A 958 2.94 20.03 -44.19
C PHE A 958 2.18 21.35 -44.00
N ALA A 959 2.83 22.36 -43.43
CA ALA A 959 2.26 23.68 -43.15
C ALA A 959 3.37 24.72 -42.96
N TYR A 960 3.01 26.00 -42.90
CA TYR A 960 3.92 27.08 -42.51
C TYR A 960 3.36 27.86 -41.32
N ALA A 961 4.17 28.10 -40.29
CA ALA A 961 3.85 29.03 -39.22
C ALA A 961 4.41 30.42 -39.55
N ILE A 962 3.55 31.42 -39.46
CA ILE A 962 3.89 32.83 -39.62
C ILE A 962 4.23 33.39 -38.24
N ILE A 963 5.45 33.87 -38.09
CA ILE A 963 5.96 34.44 -36.85
C ILE A 963 5.92 35.96 -36.97
N CYS A 964 5.23 36.63 -36.04
CA CYS A 964 5.19 38.08 -35.91
C CYS A 964 5.73 38.46 -34.53
N ASN A 965 6.78 39.28 -34.48
CA ASN A 965 7.44 39.72 -33.25
C ASN A 965 7.79 38.56 -32.30
N GLY A 966 8.24 37.45 -32.88
CA GLY A 966 8.66 36.25 -32.16
C GLY A 966 7.54 35.33 -31.68
N LYS A 967 6.27 35.59 -32.07
CA LYS A 967 5.12 34.74 -31.73
C LYS A 967 4.45 34.18 -32.98
N ILE A 968 3.92 32.96 -32.91
CA ILE A 968 3.09 32.42 -33.99
C ILE A 968 1.79 33.25 -34.10
N GLU A 969 1.61 33.93 -35.24
CA GLU A 969 0.40 34.69 -35.59
C GLU A 969 -0.61 33.82 -36.33
N ALA A 970 -0.13 32.93 -37.21
CA ALA A 970 -0.98 32.04 -37.99
C ALA A 970 -0.24 30.76 -38.40
N ILE A 971 -0.99 29.70 -38.68
CA ILE A 971 -0.52 28.50 -39.36
C ILE A 971 -1.30 28.39 -40.68
N VAL A 972 -0.59 28.27 -41.79
CA VAL A 972 -1.17 28.21 -43.14
C VAL A 972 -0.80 26.91 -43.84
N ASP A 973 -1.65 26.47 -44.76
CA ASP A 973 -1.48 25.24 -45.53
C ASP A 973 -0.19 25.25 -46.38
N ALA A 974 0.38 24.08 -46.66
CA ALA A 974 1.60 23.95 -47.46
C ALA A 974 1.50 24.52 -48.89
N SER A 975 0.30 24.66 -49.44
CA SER A 975 0.07 25.30 -50.74
C SER A 975 0.19 26.83 -50.69
N VAL A 976 0.17 27.42 -49.50
CA VAL A 976 0.27 28.87 -49.30
C VAL A 976 1.75 29.28 -49.20
N THR A 977 2.14 30.21 -50.06
CA THR A 977 3.51 30.79 -50.12
C THR A 977 3.52 32.30 -49.95
N SER A 978 2.39 32.88 -49.54
CA SER A 978 2.26 34.29 -49.23
C SER A 978 1.20 34.55 -48.18
N TYR A 979 1.42 35.55 -47.31
CA TYR A 979 0.51 35.95 -46.25
C TYR A 979 0.39 37.47 -46.18
N ALA A 980 -0.84 37.98 -46.14
CA ALA A 980 -1.09 39.41 -45.98
C ALA A 980 -0.89 39.79 -44.50
N VAL A 981 0.04 40.70 -44.23
CA VAL A 981 0.36 41.12 -42.87
C VAL A 981 -0.36 42.41 -42.49
N ASN A 982 -0.72 42.55 -41.23
CA ASN A 982 -1.46 43.71 -40.72
C ASN A 982 -0.57 44.93 -40.40
N ASP A 983 0.70 44.70 -40.07
CA ASP A 983 1.65 45.74 -39.70
C ASP A 983 3.02 45.46 -40.32
N ALA A 984 3.33 46.09 -41.46
CA ALA A 984 4.62 45.88 -42.12
C ALA A 984 5.84 46.44 -41.35
N SER A 985 5.65 47.12 -40.22
CA SER A 985 6.74 47.55 -39.35
C SER A 985 7.17 46.47 -38.34
N ALA A 986 6.36 45.43 -38.14
CA ALA A 986 6.67 44.31 -37.27
C ALA A 986 7.77 43.42 -37.87
N SER A 987 8.44 42.66 -37.00
CA SER A 987 9.41 41.65 -37.41
C SER A 987 8.70 40.36 -37.80
N TYR A 988 8.95 39.86 -39.00
CA TYR A 988 8.35 38.63 -39.52
C TYR A 988 9.37 37.54 -39.80
N ALA A 989 8.97 36.29 -39.54
CA ALA A 989 9.66 35.08 -39.98
C ALA A 989 8.66 33.97 -40.35
N VAL A 990 9.14 32.95 -41.06
CA VAL A 990 8.36 31.76 -41.44
C VAL A 990 9.07 30.51 -40.97
N ARG A 991 8.34 29.59 -40.33
CA ARG A 991 8.80 28.22 -39.99
C ARG A 991 8.04 27.22 -40.85
N ALA A 992 8.73 26.25 -41.46
CA ALA A 992 8.08 25.17 -42.19
C ALA A 992 7.88 23.95 -41.27
N ALA A 993 6.70 23.32 -41.32
CA ALA A 993 6.41 22.09 -40.59
C ALA A 993 6.73 20.86 -41.43
N ASN A 994 7.35 19.84 -40.85
CA ASN A 994 7.52 18.53 -41.49
C ASN A 994 6.22 17.70 -41.45
N GLU A 995 6.22 16.49 -42.01
CA GLU A 995 5.05 15.59 -42.02
C GLU A 995 4.54 15.20 -40.62
N MET A 996 5.42 15.21 -39.61
CA MET A 996 5.07 14.97 -38.21
C MET A 996 4.35 16.17 -37.58
N GLY A 997 4.34 17.31 -38.25
CA GLY A 997 3.76 18.58 -37.80
C GLY A 997 4.72 19.47 -37.01
N GLY A 998 5.97 19.03 -36.83
CA GLY A 998 6.98 19.78 -36.09
C GLY A 998 7.56 20.92 -36.92
N PHE A 999 7.66 22.12 -36.34
CA PHE A 999 8.14 23.32 -37.03
C PHE A 999 9.67 23.47 -36.97
N GLY A 1000 10.30 23.62 -38.13
CA GLY A 1000 11.74 23.86 -38.26
C GLY A 1000 12.19 25.26 -37.86
N GLU A 1001 13.43 25.58 -38.20
CA GLU A 1001 14.02 26.90 -37.94
C GLU A 1001 13.22 28.04 -38.59
N ALA A 1002 13.16 29.17 -37.90
CA ALA A 1002 12.50 30.37 -38.39
C ALA A 1002 13.40 31.14 -39.36
N VAL A 1003 12.87 31.48 -40.54
CA VAL A 1003 13.57 32.29 -41.54
C VAL A 1003 12.96 33.69 -41.57
N ALA A 1004 13.74 34.69 -41.15
CA ALA A 1004 13.28 36.07 -41.00
C ALA A 1004 13.27 36.85 -42.33
N THR A 1005 12.45 37.89 -42.39
CA THR A 1005 12.43 38.82 -43.54
C THR A 1005 13.80 39.45 -43.80
N GLY A 1006 14.22 39.44 -45.07
CA GLY A 1006 15.47 40.09 -45.49
C GLY A 1006 16.75 39.28 -45.28
N THR A 1007 16.65 37.99 -44.89
CA THR A 1007 17.79 37.08 -44.88
C THR A 1007 18.13 36.59 -46.30
N ASN A 1008 18.63 37.49 -47.14
CA ASN A 1008 19.48 37.11 -48.28
C ASN A 1008 20.94 37.18 -47.80
N THR A 1009 21.51 36.04 -47.38
CA THR A 1009 22.96 35.75 -47.30
C THR A 1009 23.93 36.92 -46.98
N ALA A 1010 23.59 37.79 -46.05
CA ALA A 1010 24.50 38.81 -45.50
C ALA A 1010 24.06 39.16 -44.07
N ILE A 1011 24.98 39.01 -43.12
CA ILE A 1011 24.81 39.39 -41.71
C ILE A 1011 24.62 40.91 -41.66
N ASN A 1012 23.40 41.39 -41.35
CA ASN A 1012 23.03 42.81 -41.51
C ASN A 1012 22.83 43.61 -40.21
N ASN A 1013 22.91 43.03 -39.01
CA ASN A 1013 23.19 43.70 -37.71
C ASN A 1013 22.75 42.81 -36.53
N ILE A 1014 23.46 42.91 -35.40
CA ILE A 1014 22.94 42.50 -34.08
C ILE A 1014 23.15 43.67 -33.10
N ALA A 1015 22.09 44.00 -32.37
CA ALA A 1015 22.05 45.04 -31.36
C ALA A 1015 23.02 44.74 -30.21
N ASN A 1016 23.81 45.74 -29.83
CA ASN A 1016 24.57 45.74 -28.58
C ASN A 1016 23.60 45.74 -27.40
N THR A 1017 23.51 44.62 -26.67
CA THR A 1017 23.06 44.63 -25.28
C THR A 1017 24.28 44.54 -24.37
N ALA A 1018 24.36 45.50 -23.46
CA ALA A 1018 25.46 45.72 -22.57
C ALA A 1018 25.48 44.72 -21.39
N GLU A 1019 26.71 44.48 -20.92
CA GLU A 1019 27.14 43.92 -19.63
C GLU A 1019 26.90 42.44 -19.34
N GLY A 1020 28.00 41.65 -19.41
CA GLY A 1020 28.22 40.56 -18.45
C GLY A 1020 28.47 39.13 -18.94
N LYS A 1021 29.33 38.92 -19.96
CA LYS A 1021 30.19 37.73 -20.28
C LYS A 1021 30.28 37.57 -21.80
N GLN A 1022 31.50 37.49 -22.34
CA GLN A 1022 31.69 37.24 -23.77
C GLN A 1022 31.17 35.85 -24.12
N ILE A 1023 30.26 35.76 -25.09
CA ILE A 1023 29.77 34.48 -25.59
C ILE A 1023 30.65 34.13 -26.79
N ILE A 1024 31.40 33.04 -26.68
CA ILE A 1024 32.31 32.55 -27.72
C ILE A 1024 31.70 31.27 -28.28
N HIS A 1025 31.66 31.12 -29.60
CA HIS A 1025 31.37 29.84 -30.24
C HIS A 1025 32.50 29.45 -31.21
N THR A 1026 32.64 28.16 -31.50
CA THR A 1026 33.41 27.71 -32.66
C THR A 1026 32.64 28.01 -33.95
N ILE A 1027 33.29 27.90 -35.11
CA ILE A 1027 32.58 27.98 -36.40
C ILE A 1027 31.51 26.89 -36.59
N GLY A 1028 31.57 25.82 -35.80
CA GLY A 1028 30.56 24.76 -35.75
C GLY A 1028 29.46 24.98 -34.70
N GLY A 1029 29.38 26.17 -34.08
CA GLY A 1029 28.32 26.52 -33.14
C GLY A 1029 28.52 26.03 -31.69
N ILE A 1030 29.68 25.44 -31.37
CA ILE A 1030 29.98 24.95 -30.01
C ILE A 1030 30.32 26.15 -29.13
N ARG A 1031 29.61 26.33 -28.02
CA ARG A 1031 29.85 27.42 -27.06
C ARG A 1031 31.13 27.15 -26.24
N LEU A 1032 32.01 28.13 -26.15
CA LEU A 1032 33.27 28.11 -25.42
C LEU A 1032 33.28 29.18 -24.32
N ASN A 1033 34.00 28.90 -23.24
CA ASN A 1033 34.21 29.86 -22.14
C ASN A 1033 35.36 30.83 -22.43
N GLU A 1034 36.36 30.42 -23.22
CA GLU A 1034 37.50 31.24 -23.64
C GLU A 1034 38.10 30.74 -24.97
N ALA A 1035 38.71 31.63 -25.76
CA ALA A 1035 39.33 31.30 -27.05
C ALA A 1035 40.84 31.09 -26.86
N ASN A 1036 41.28 29.90 -26.45
CA ASN A 1036 42.68 29.66 -26.04
C ASN A 1036 43.62 29.10 -27.12
N ALA A 1037 43.09 28.58 -28.22
CA ALA A 1037 43.89 28.05 -29.33
C ALA A 1037 43.89 29.01 -30.54
N ASN A 1038 44.86 28.85 -31.44
CA ASN A 1038 44.83 29.54 -32.73
C ASN A 1038 43.70 28.94 -33.57
N GLY A 1039 42.77 29.77 -34.02
CA GLY A 1039 41.52 29.27 -34.58
C GLY A 1039 40.53 30.36 -34.94
N VAL A 1040 39.40 29.94 -35.52
CA VAL A 1040 38.35 30.84 -35.98
C VAL A 1040 37.14 30.69 -35.04
N TYR A 1041 36.81 31.78 -34.36
CA TYR A 1041 35.78 31.83 -33.33
C TYR A 1041 34.68 32.82 -33.69
N ILE A 1042 33.48 32.61 -33.18
CA ILE A 1042 32.40 33.59 -33.16
C ILE A 1042 32.37 34.20 -31.75
N ILE A 1043 33.04 35.33 -31.55
CA ILE A 1043 33.10 36.03 -30.26
C ILE A 1043 32.15 37.21 -30.33
N ASN A 1044 31.12 37.23 -29.47
CA ASN A 1044 30.07 38.25 -29.50
C ASN A 1044 29.48 38.46 -30.91
N GLY A 1045 29.27 37.35 -31.63
CA GLY A 1045 28.72 37.37 -33.00
C GLY A 1045 29.72 37.76 -34.10
N GLN A 1046 30.99 38.04 -33.78
CA GLN A 1046 32.02 38.34 -34.77
C GLN A 1046 32.94 37.15 -35.03
N LYS A 1047 33.20 36.86 -36.30
CA LYS A 1047 34.22 35.90 -36.71
C LYS A 1047 35.60 36.48 -36.41
N ILE A 1048 36.23 36.04 -35.32
CA ILE A 1048 37.57 36.43 -34.91
C ILE A 1048 38.54 35.29 -35.22
N VAL A 1049 39.59 35.59 -35.97
CA VAL A 1049 40.71 34.68 -36.17
C VAL A 1049 41.77 35.02 -35.13
N LYS A 1050 42.05 34.09 -34.22
CA LYS A 1050 43.07 34.23 -33.18
C LYS A 1050 44.39 33.62 -33.63
#